data_AF-A0A6P5F3L9-F1
#
_entry.id   AF-A0A6P5F3L9-F1
#
_cell.length_a   1.000
_cell.length_b   1.000
_cell.length_c   1.000
_cell.angle_alpha   90.00
_cell.angle_beta   90.00
_cell.angle_gamma   90.00
#
_symmetry.space_group_name_H-M   'P 1'
#
loop_
_entity.id
_entity.type
_entity.pdbx_description
1 polymer ?
#
loop_
_entity_poly.entity_id
_entity_poly.type
_entity_poly.pdbx_seq_one_letter_code
_entity_poly.pdbx_strand_id
1 'polypeptide(L)'
;MLVAALMDIVTSNCDNVDYSSFRPLLPGNADMRDIATAIEVVEQGGMHFDDHNGSDDGENGDRGVKGIGIKILGGTTVLGFSQPKDDLEVHTSITTPLTFEEKATSPAKVEKLNSATVPGLWDDLQREYVAVPFAAWALANWALASDTNRSHIQELDSDGNAVMTALAAPERTVKWHGSLVARSLLDDQNLPLIDSVPKWTSCLLSTAFQASKNDDFALARVALSAFLVSVERCKDSKMVVMENGLHFMREIAKQAEKHNYVQEIVARVLSLLYTGGFHLSLEESQKWSGILLRWVFGQSSADTIRPTAVEILSCILDDHGPASIPISQGWLTVMLSEILGSNKASNLKGGAPPKTDSVKSEIDKSNAYSATQVANQLATAVVRLAMPKLEAESDSVDKHPLADFLAFNPFVAPLKNLNKNNSPKFDAADSAISTLKGIKALSELCSEESMCQNKIVDFGVLCLLRRFLLCDDYEKLAANETYDASSLDPNDPSSVRVPPTSHIRRHAARLLNILSLLPNVKKAIIADEKWCKWLEDCTSGRLPCCNDLKIQSYCRSTLLNVRCSENGVNHTCFNMATENGKRIPQYEDRLFLLNPQSPHWACFDKNDLDVSSSSSGAKSIEIDTSDTSSSSHDTVVHEPAAPLFDVVFVHGLRGGPFNSWRIADNKSSTTSKAGFVENIDQEAGLQGTCWPREWLSSDFPCARLFTVKYKTNLTQWTGASLPLQEVSSMLLRKLVAAGVGSRPVVFVTHSMGGLVVKQMLYQAKLNNFDKFYQNTVGIVFYSCPHFGSKLADMPWHMGLVFRPAPSIGELRSGSPRLVELNDFIRHLHNKGLLDVLSFSETQVTPIVEGYGGWAFRLEIVPIESAYPGYGELVVLNATDHVNSCKPVSRTDPSYAETLDFLKKLKARISEHS
;
A
#
# COMPACT_ATOMS: atom_id res chain seq x y z
N MET A 1 -12.00 -60.39 -6.27
CA MET A 1 -13.04 -59.84 -5.37
C MET A 1 -12.46 -59.31 -4.07
N LEU A 2 -11.74 -60.11 -3.27
CA LEU A 2 -11.13 -59.65 -2.02
C LEU A 2 -10.08 -58.54 -2.22
N VAL A 3 -9.23 -58.66 -3.25
CA VAL A 3 -8.29 -57.58 -3.66
C VAL A 3 -9.02 -56.28 -4.01
N ALA A 4 -10.14 -56.37 -4.74
CA ALA A 4 -10.93 -55.18 -5.10
C ALA A 4 -11.55 -54.54 -3.84
N ALA A 5 -12.11 -55.34 -2.92
CA ALA A 5 -12.66 -54.83 -1.66
C ALA A 5 -11.58 -54.19 -0.76
N LEU A 6 -10.36 -54.74 -0.76
CA LEU A 6 -9.23 -54.14 -0.04
C LEU A 6 -8.79 -52.83 -0.66
N MET A 7 -8.68 -52.77 -1.99
CA MET A 7 -8.33 -51.55 -2.69
C MET A 7 -9.41 -50.48 -2.54
N ASP A 8 -10.69 -50.85 -2.50
CA ASP A 8 -11.79 -49.93 -2.19
C ASP A 8 -11.60 -49.30 -0.79
N ILE A 9 -11.20 -50.08 0.22
CA ILE A 9 -10.91 -49.56 1.57
C ILE A 9 -9.68 -48.64 1.55
N VAL A 10 -8.59 -49.08 0.91
CA VAL A 10 -7.31 -48.36 0.88
C VAL A 10 -7.42 -47.03 0.13
N THR A 11 -8.24 -46.97 -0.93
CA THR A 11 -8.43 -45.78 -1.78
C THR A 11 -9.60 -44.90 -1.37
N SER A 12 -10.54 -45.39 -0.55
CA SER A 12 -11.77 -44.68 -0.13
C SER A 12 -11.55 -43.24 0.35
N ASN A 13 -10.39 -42.97 0.97
CA ASN A 13 -10.04 -41.67 1.52
C ASN A 13 -9.01 -40.88 0.68
N CYS A 14 -8.48 -41.46 -0.39
CA CYS A 14 -7.45 -40.81 -1.24
C CYS A 14 -8.00 -39.66 -2.09
N ASP A 15 -9.32 -39.56 -2.21
CA ASP A 15 -10.01 -38.42 -2.83
C ASP A 15 -10.58 -37.45 -1.79
N ASN A 16 -10.53 -37.83 -0.51
CA ASN A 16 -11.14 -37.06 0.56
C ASN A 16 -10.22 -35.90 0.97
N VAL A 17 -10.83 -34.72 1.04
CA VAL A 17 -10.07 -33.48 1.03
C VAL A 17 -9.68 -33.11 2.48
N ASP A 18 -10.48 -33.38 3.50
CA ASP A 18 -10.21 -32.82 4.83
C ASP A 18 -9.43 -33.78 5.76
N TYR A 19 -8.17 -33.45 6.08
CA TYR A 19 -7.34 -34.20 7.06
C TYR A 19 -7.99 -34.27 8.45
N SER A 20 -8.74 -33.22 8.84
CA SER A 20 -9.44 -33.17 10.13
C SER A 20 -10.66 -34.10 10.19
N SER A 21 -11.12 -34.59 9.04
CA SER A 21 -12.23 -35.53 8.94
C SER A 21 -11.80 -36.99 8.95
N PHE A 22 -10.48 -37.27 8.93
CA PHE A 22 -9.97 -38.63 8.86
C PHE A 22 -10.16 -39.34 10.21
N ARG A 23 -10.96 -40.40 10.21
CA ARG A 23 -11.12 -41.28 11.37
C ARG A 23 -10.29 -42.54 11.15
N PRO A 24 -9.30 -42.82 12.02
CA PRO A 24 -8.50 -44.02 11.89
C PRO A 24 -9.38 -45.26 12.02
N LEU A 25 -9.23 -46.19 11.07
CA LEU A 25 -9.96 -47.46 11.03
C LEU A 25 -9.27 -48.57 11.84
N LEU A 26 -8.01 -48.33 12.22
CA LEU A 26 -7.18 -49.24 13.00
C LEU A 26 -7.03 -48.76 14.46
N PRO A 27 -6.80 -49.69 15.41
CA PRO A 27 -6.74 -49.35 16.82
C PRO A 27 -5.47 -48.57 17.21
N GLY A 28 -5.58 -47.77 18.28
CA GLY A 28 -4.47 -47.00 18.85
C GLY A 28 -3.46 -47.80 19.68
N ASN A 29 -3.61 -49.11 19.79
CA ASN A 29 -2.74 -50.01 20.56
C ASN A 29 -2.24 -51.19 19.70
N ALA A 30 -1.71 -50.88 18.51
CA ALA A 30 -1.21 -51.89 17.59
C ALA A 30 -0.01 -52.66 18.20
N ASP A 31 0.10 -53.96 17.90
CA ASP A 31 1.27 -54.75 18.29
C ASP A 31 2.48 -54.21 17.51
N MET A 32 3.60 -53.98 18.21
CA MET A 32 4.84 -53.48 17.60
C MET A 32 5.31 -54.40 16.46
N ARG A 33 5.02 -55.71 16.54
CA ARG A 33 5.30 -56.67 15.46
C ARG A 33 4.52 -56.38 14.18
N ASP A 34 3.25 -56.00 14.29
CA ASP A 34 2.41 -55.69 13.12
C ASP A 34 2.92 -54.43 12.41
N ILE A 35 3.38 -53.43 13.20
CA ILE A 35 4.02 -52.22 12.68
C ILE A 35 5.34 -52.57 11.98
N ALA A 36 6.19 -53.41 12.59
CA ALA A 36 7.47 -53.83 12.02
C ALA A 36 7.29 -54.56 10.69
N THR A 37 6.32 -55.47 10.59
CA THR A 37 6.00 -56.16 9.33
C THR A 37 5.52 -55.18 8.25
N ALA A 38 4.73 -54.17 8.61
CA ALA A 38 4.27 -53.17 7.64
C ALA A 38 5.43 -52.27 7.15
N ILE A 39 6.36 -51.90 8.04
CA ILE A 39 7.60 -51.17 7.69
C ILE A 39 8.43 -51.99 6.70
N GLU A 40 8.66 -53.27 7.01
CA GLU A 40 9.45 -54.17 6.16
C GLU A 40 8.87 -54.30 4.75
N VAL A 41 7.55 -54.48 4.65
CA VAL A 41 6.84 -54.60 3.36
C VAL A 41 6.98 -53.33 2.52
N VAL A 42 6.94 -52.15 3.16
CA VAL A 42 7.12 -50.87 2.47
C VAL A 42 8.55 -50.70 1.98
N GLU A 43 9.54 -51.03 2.81
CA GLU A 43 10.96 -50.85 2.50
C GLU A 43 11.45 -51.82 1.40
N GLN A 44 11.05 -53.09 1.46
CA GLN A 44 11.50 -54.11 0.52
C GLN A 44 10.72 -54.12 -0.80
N GLY A 45 9.65 -53.33 -0.93
CA GLY A 45 8.82 -53.25 -2.14
C GLY A 45 8.00 -54.52 -2.42
N GLY A 46 7.79 -55.34 -1.39
CA GLY A 46 7.18 -56.66 -1.46
C GLY A 46 7.53 -57.48 -0.21
N MET A 47 6.92 -58.65 -0.04
CA MET A 47 7.26 -59.55 1.07
C MET A 47 8.28 -60.58 0.59
N HIS A 48 9.44 -60.66 1.23
CA HIS A 48 10.32 -61.82 1.09
C HIS A 48 9.96 -62.87 2.14
N PHE A 49 9.59 -64.05 1.69
CA PHE A 49 9.51 -65.21 2.57
C PHE A 49 10.91 -65.78 2.70
N ASP A 50 11.47 -65.76 3.91
CA ASP A 50 12.58 -66.65 4.23
C ASP A 50 12.08 -68.09 4.07
N ASP A 51 12.48 -68.73 2.98
CA ASP A 51 12.44 -70.18 2.85
C ASP A 51 13.48 -70.75 3.81
N HIS A 52 13.13 -70.78 5.10
CA HIS A 52 13.78 -71.68 6.03
C HIS A 52 13.45 -73.11 5.62
N ASN A 53 14.29 -73.66 4.73
CA ASN A 53 14.53 -75.09 4.60
C ASN A 53 15.21 -75.58 5.89
N GLY A 54 14.46 -75.55 6.99
CA GLY A 54 14.71 -76.37 8.16
C GLY A 54 14.00 -77.69 7.93
N SER A 55 14.79 -78.74 7.70
CA SER A 55 14.34 -80.12 7.69
C SER A 55 13.52 -80.43 8.93
N ASP A 56 12.23 -80.68 8.76
CA ASP A 56 11.52 -81.59 9.67
C ASP A 56 10.39 -82.28 8.90
N ASP A 57 10.49 -83.60 8.86
CA ASP A 57 9.54 -84.51 8.24
C ASP A 57 8.20 -84.43 8.99
N GLY A 58 7.13 -84.10 8.25
CA GLY A 58 5.77 -84.13 8.77
C GLY A 58 4.76 -83.92 7.65
N GLU A 59 4.23 -85.02 7.11
CA GLU A 59 3.07 -85.03 6.22
C GLU A 59 1.90 -84.27 6.86
N ASN A 60 1.61 -83.08 6.37
CA ASN A 60 0.26 -82.55 6.21
C ASN A 60 0.30 -81.45 5.17
N GLY A 61 -0.26 -81.75 4.00
CA GLY A 61 -0.45 -80.78 2.93
C GLY A 61 -1.48 -79.74 3.33
N ASP A 62 -1.00 -78.63 3.88
CA ASP A 62 -1.63 -77.33 3.73
C ASP A 62 -0.55 -76.36 3.24
N ARG A 63 -0.54 -76.06 1.94
CA ARG A 63 0.26 -74.95 1.41
C ARG A 63 -0.40 -73.67 1.90
N GLY A 64 -0.11 -73.31 3.14
CA GLY A 64 -0.60 -72.10 3.78
C GLY A 64 -0.24 -70.91 2.91
N VAL A 65 -1.28 -70.23 2.41
CA VAL A 65 -1.16 -68.93 1.78
C VAL A 65 -0.69 -67.96 2.88
N LYS A 66 0.62 -67.71 2.94
CA LYS A 66 1.21 -66.74 3.86
C LYS A 66 0.87 -65.34 3.35
N GLY A 67 0.21 -64.54 4.19
CA GLY A 67 -0.16 -63.16 3.89
C GLY A 67 0.00 -62.28 5.12
N ILE A 68 -0.01 -60.97 4.94
CA ILE A 68 0.06 -60.01 6.06
C ILE A 68 -1.21 -60.17 6.88
N GLY A 69 -1.13 -60.67 8.12
CA GLY A 69 -2.29 -60.77 9.00
C GLY A 69 -2.41 -59.55 9.92
N ILE A 70 -3.18 -58.54 9.54
CA ILE A 70 -3.44 -57.37 10.41
C ILE A 70 -4.74 -57.57 11.19
N LYS A 71 -4.70 -57.46 12.53
CA LYS A 71 -5.91 -57.48 13.36
C LYS A 71 -6.69 -56.16 13.21
N ILE A 72 -7.85 -56.22 12.57
CA ILE A 72 -8.78 -55.09 12.46
C ILE A 72 -9.88 -55.24 13.52
N LEU A 73 -10.47 -54.13 13.96
CA LEU A 73 -11.56 -54.06 14.94
C LEU A 73 -12.59 -55.19 14.75
N GLY A 74 -12.73 -56.07 15.75
CA GLY A 74 -13.70 -57.17 15.74
C GLY A 74 -13.11 -58.60 15.70
N GLY A 75 -11.79 -58.77 15.71
CA GLY A 75 -11.14 -60.09 15.75
C GLY A 75 -10.98 -60.75 14.38
N THR A 76 -11.29 -60.04 13.29
CA THR A 76 -11.07 -60.50 11.92
C THR A 76 -9.70 -60.04 11.44
N THR A 77 -8.80 -60.98 11.17
CA THR A 77 -7.50 -60.71 10.54
C THR A 77 -7.70 -60.57 9.04
N VAL A 78 -7.32 -59.43 8.46
CA VAL A 78 -7.31 -59.24 7.00
C VAL A 78 -5.95 -59.69 6.48
N LEU A 79 -5.96 -60.61 5.51
CA LEU A 79 -4.78 -61.19 4.86
C LEU A 79 -4.46 -60.44 3.56
N GLY A 80 -3.30 -59.77 3.51
CA GLY A 80 -2.74 -59.23 2.28
C GLY A 80 -2.02 -60.32 1.49
N PHE A 81 -2.39 -60.54 0.22
CA PHE A 81 -1.80 -61.58 -0.63
C PHE A 81 -0.68 -61.04 -1.52
N SER A 82 0.40 -61.81 -1.65
CA SER A 82 1.38 -61.72 -2.74
C SER A 82 1.25 -62.99 -3.60
N GLN A 83 1.10 -62.87 -4.91
CA GLN A 83 1.03 -64.02 -5.79
C GLN A 83 2.46 -64.54 -6.07
N PRO A 84 2.72 -65.87 -6.06
CA PRO A 84 4.03 -66.41 -6.39
C PRO A 84 4.31 -66.28 -7.90
N LYS A 85 5.58 -65.97 -8.25
CA LYS A 85 6.09 -65.98 -9.63
C LYS A 85 5.97 -67.41 -10.21
N ASP A 86 5.21 -67.57 -11.29
CA ASP A 86 5.33 -68.74 -12.16
C ASP A 86 6.29 -68.40 -13.31
N ASP A 87 7.40 -69.13 -13.35
CA ASP A 87 8.33 -69.16 -14.47
C ASP A 87 7.62 -69.68 -15.73
N LEU A 88 7.48 -68.83 -16.75
CA LEU A 88 7.38 -69.28 -18.13
C LEU A 88 8.70 -68.98 -18.84
N GLU A 89 9.52 -70.01 -18.97
CA GLU A 89 10.69 -70.03 -19.83
C GLU A 89 10.31 -69.62 -21.27
N VAL A 90 10.92 -68.53 -21.75
CA VAL A 90 11.27 -68.41 -23.17
C VAL A 90 12.76 -68.13 -23.23
N HIS A 91 13.51 -69.17 -23.63
CA HIS A 91 14.94 -69.10 -23.87
C HIS A 91 15.30 -68.00 -24.88
N THR A 92 16.24 -67.13 -24.52
CA THR A 92 17.53 -67.07 -25.24
C THR A 92 18.59 -66.34 -24.40
N SER A 93 19.64 -67.09 -24.12
CA SER A 93 20.90 -66.77 -23.46
C SER A 93 21.65 -65.57 -24.04
N ILE A 94 22.28 -64.77 -23.18
CA ILE A 94 23.75 -64.57 -23.09
C ILE A 94 24.11 -64.01 -21.69
N THR A 95 25.21 -64.52 -21.18
CA THR A 95 25.78 -64.55 -19.83
C THR A 95 26.62 -63.29 -19.46
N THR A 96 26.36 -62.73 -18.26
CA THR A 96 27.30 -62.18 -17.22
C THR A 96 28.29 -61.04 -17.54
N PRO A 97 28.90 -60.41 -16.51
CA PRO A 97 28.36 -59.46 -15.53
C PRO A 97 29.09 -58.10 -15.66
N LEU A 98 28.75 -57.03 -14.93
CA LEU A 98 29.75 -56.02 -14.51
C LEU A 98 29.16 -54.99 -13.52
N THR A 99 29.98 -54.73 -12.52
CA THR A 99 29.91 -53.84 -11.38
C THR A 99 29.81 -52.35 -11.72
N PHE A 100 29.29 -51.59 -10.76
CA PHE A 100 29.20 -50.13 -10.66
C PHE A 100 30.40 -49.34 -11.21
N GLU A 101 30.12 -48.25 -11.95
CA GLU A 101 30.93 -47.02 -11.92
C GLU A 101 30.09 -45.79 -12.32
N GLU A 102 30.26 -44.70 -11.55
CA GLU A 102 29.73 -43.36 -11.82
C GLU A 102 30.34 -42.75 -13.10
N LYS A 103 29.52 -42.16 -13.98
CA LYS A 103 29.79 -40.83 -14.57
C LYS A 103 28.65 -40.31 -15.45
N ALA A 104 28.47 -39.00 -15.37
CA ALA A 104 27.52 -38.17 -16.11
C ALA A 104 27.75 -38.17 -17.64
N THR A 105 26.68 -38.25 -18.44
CA THR A 105 26.49 -37.46 -19.69
C THR A 105 25.10 -37.66 -20.36
N SER A 106 24.36 -36.56 -20.51
CA SER A 106 23.36 -36.19 -21.55
C SER A 106 22.16 -37.08 -21.95
N PRO A 107 21.02 -36.50 -22.37
CA PRO A 107 19.72 -37.17 -22.40
C PRO A 107 19.46 -37.92 -23.72
N ALA A 108 19.13 -39.20 -23.63
CA ALA A 108 18.58 -39.94 -24.76
C ALA A 108 17.06 -39.71 -24.86
N LYS A 109 16.63 -39.37 -26.07
CA LYS A 109 15.24 -39.14 -26.51
C LYS A 109 14.27 -40.19 -25.95
N VAL A 110 13.32 -39.74 -25.14
CA VAL A 110 12.09 -40.50 -24.89
C VAL A 110 11.14 -40.20 -26.03
N GLU A 111 10.86 -41.22 -26.83
CA GLU A 111 9.79 -41.20 -27.82
C GLU A 111 8.45 -40.95 -27.15
N LYS A 112 7.70 -40.08 -27.81
CA LYS A 112 6.42 -39.53 -27.42
C LYS A 112 5.34 -40.61 -27.60
N LEU A 113 4.89 -41.24 -26.53
CA LEU A 113 3.60 -41.94 -26.52
C LEU A 113 2.59 -41.10 -25.74
N ASN A 114 1.72 -40.43 -26.50
CA ASN A 114 0.55 -39.74 -25.98
C ASN A 114 -0.47 -40.78 -25.49
N SER A 115 -0.80 -40.77 -24.20
CA SER A 115 -2.18 -41.08 -23.76
C SER A 115 -2.51 -40.26 -22.53
N ALA A 116 -3.30 -39.21 -22.75
CA ALA A 116 -4.03 -38.52 -21.70
C ALA A 116 -5.13 -39.46 -21.19
N THR A 117 -4.92 -40.03 -20.02
CA THR A 117 -5.95 -40.74 -19.25
C THR A 117 -5.75 -40.37 -17.79
N VAL A 118 -6.81 -39.84 -17.17
CA VAL A 118 -6.92 -39.63 -15.72
C VAL A 118 -6.54 -40.95 -15.02
N PRO A 119 -5.65 -40.96 -14.00
CA PRO A 119 -5.26 -42.20 -13.37
C PRO A 119 -6.48 -42.88 -12.74
N GLY A 120 -6.83 -44.05 -13.24
CA GLY A 120 -7.97 -44.81 -12.73
C GLY A 120 -7.59 -45.65 -11.52
N LEU A 121 -8.61 -46.14 -10.81
CA LEU A 121 -8.58 -47.13 -9.71
C LEU A 121 -7.60 -48.32 -9.92
N TRP A 122 -7.18 -48.56 -11.15
CA TRP A 122 -6.38 -49.71 -11.59
C TRP A 122 -4.93 -49.36 -11.98
N ASP A 123 -4.53 -48.09 -11.98
CA ASP A 123 -3.13 -47.71 -12.31
C ASP A 123 -2.14 -48.08 -11.17
N ASP A 124 -2.63 -48.15 -9.93
CA ASP A 124 -1.84 -48.66 -8.79
C ASP A 124 -1.69 -50.19 -8.79
N LEU A 125 -2.36 -50.90 -9.71
CA LEU A 125 -2.27 -52.36 -9.88
C LEU A 125 -1.31 -52.78 -11.00
N GLN A 126 -0.48 -51.86 -11.54
CA GLN A 126 0.53 -52.22 -12.54
C GLN A 126 1.67 -53.09 -11.99
N ARG A 127 1.68 -53.41 -10.69
CA ARG A 127 2.55 -54.42 -10.06
C ARG A 127 1.71 -55.40 -9.25
N GLU A 128 2.07 -56.68 -9.29
CA GLU A 128 1.36 -57.84 -8.72
C GLU A 128 1.24 -57.88 -7.17
N TYR A 129 1.33 -56.73 -6.48
CA TYR A 129 1.49 -56.65 -5.02
C TYR A 129 0.55 -55.62 -4.38
N VAL A 130 -0.60 -56.08 -3.86
CA VAL A 130 -1.52 -55.27 -3.02
C VAL A 130 -0.92 -54.98 -1.63
N ALA A 131 0.14 -55.71 -1.26
CA ALA A 131 0.79 -55.65 0.04
C ALA A 131 1.35 -54.26 0.37
N VAL A 132 1.98 -53.57 -0.59
CA VAL A 132 2.64 -52.27 -0.35
C VAL A 132 1.61 -51.14 -0.12
N PRO A 133 0.59 -50.94 -0.99
CA PRO A 133 -0.49 -49.99 -0.71
C PRO A 133 -1.21 -50.25 0.62
N PHE A 134 -1.44 -51.53 0.95
CA PHE A 134 -2.10 -51.92 2.20
C PHE A 134 -1.22 -51.64 3.44
N ALA A 135 0.07 -51.96 3.38
CA ALA A 135 1.02 -51.66 4.46
C ALA A 135 1.16 -50.15 4.70
N ALA A 136 1.28 -49.35 3.63
CA ALA A 136 1.31 -47.90 3.73
C ALA A 136 0.02 -47.33 4.35
N TRP A 137 -1.15 -47.82 3.92
CA TRP A 137 -2.45 -47.46 4.52
C TRP A 137 -2.53 -47.83 6.01
N ALA A 138 -2.02 -49.00 6.40
CA ALA A 138 -2.03 -49.45 7.78
C ALA A 138 -1.16 -48.56 8.67
N LEU A 139 0.08 -48.27 8.23
CA LEU A 139 0.99 -47.34 8.92
C LEU A 139 0.35 -45.96 9.10
N ALA A 140 -0.31 -45.42 8.07
CA ALA A 140 -0.99 -44.13 8.16
C ALA A 140 -2.11 -44.15 9.21
N ASN A 141 -2.94 -45.20 9.21
CA ASN A 141 -4.03 -45.32 10.18
C ASN A 141 -3.51 -45.50 11.62
N TRP A 142 -2.45 -46.28 11.83
CA TRP A 142 -1.85 -46.45 13.15
C TRP A 142 -1.20 -45.17 13.66
N ALA A 143 -0.46 -44.45 12.82
CA ALA A 143 0.15 -43.17 13.17
C ALA A 143 -0.91 -42.11 13.57
N LEU A 144 -2.06 -42.10 12.88
CA LEU A 144 -3.19 -41.22 13.19
C LEU A 144 -3.97 -41.66 14.45
N ALA A 145 -3.92 -42.94 14.82
CA ALA A 145 -4.72 -43.49 15.91
C ALA A 145 -4.20 -43.17 17.32
N SER A 146 -2.87 -43.09 17.52
CA SER A 146 -2.30 -42.79 18.84
C SER A 146 -0.84 -42.32 18.79
N ASP A 147 -0.44 -41.56 19.81
CA ASP A 147 0.93 -41.10 20.05
C ASP A 147 1.88 -42.28 20.33
N THR A 148 1.37 -43.33 20.98
CA THR A 148 2.11 -44.57 21.25
C THR A 148 2.49 -45.29 19.96
N ASN A 149 1.55 -45.42 19.02
CA ASN A 149 1.84 -46.03 17.72
C ASN A 149 2.89 -45.22 16.94
N ARG A 150 2.82 -43.88 16.99
CA ARG A 150 3.84 -43.03 16.35
C ARG A 150 5.22 -43.23 16.97
N SER A 151 5.29 -43.39 18.29
CA SER A 151 6.54 -43.70 18.99
C SER A 151 7.10 -45.05 18.54
N HIS A 152 6.26 -46.08 18.38
CA HIS A 152 6.69 -47.38 17.85
C HIS A 152 7.17 -47.29 16.39
N ILE A 153 6.45 -46.57 15.53
CA ILE A 153 6.87 -46.35 14.12
C ILE A 153 8.23 -45.65 14.09
N GLN A 154 8.40 -44.61 14.89
CA GLN A 154 9.63 -43.84 15.00
C GLN A 154 10.82 -44.66 15.54
N GLU A 155 10.57 -45.56 16.49
CA GLU A 155 11.59 -46.46 17.06
C GLU A 155 12.03 -47.52 16.04
N LEU A 156 11.07 -48.08 15.28
CA LEU A 156 11.33 -49.11 14.28
C LEU A 156 11.93 -48.54 12.98
N ASP A 157 11.51 -47.35 12.55
CA ASP A 157 12.04 -46.61 11.38
C ASP A 157 12.97 -45.47 11.82
N SER A 158 13.93 -45.79 12.70
CA SER A 158 14.81 -44.79 13.33
C SER A 158 15.68 -44.01 12.34
N ASP A 159 15.96 -44.56 11.16
CA ASP A 159 16.68 -43.91 10.06
C ASP A 159 15.73 -43.25 9.05
N GLY A 160 14.42 -43.49 9.14
CA GLY A 160 13.38 -42.92 8.30
C GLY A 160 13.34 -43.46 6.86
N ASN A 161 13.97 -44.60 6.59
CA ASN A 161 14.09 -45.17 5.25
C ASN A 161 12.77 -45.78 4.75
N ALA A 162 11.95 -46.36 5.64
CA ALA A 162 10.67 -46.93 5.23
C ALA A 162 9.67 -45.84 4.84
N VAL A 163 9.56 -44.77 5.63
CA VAL A 163 8.76 -43.59 5.26
C VAL A 163 9.29 -42.96 3.97
N MET A 164 10.61 -42.84 3.80
CA MET A 164 11.20 -42.36 2.55
C MET A 164 10.77 -43.21 1.35
N THR A 165 10.82 -44.54 1.48
CA THR A 165 10.46 -45.48 0.42
C THR A 165 8.99 -45.32 0.05
N ALA A 166 8.10 -45.16 1.02
CA ALA A 166 6.69 -44.86 0.76
C ALA A 166 6.48 -43.52 0.01
N LEU A 167 7.25 -42.48 0.35
CA LEU A 167 7.17 -41.18 -0.33
C LEU A 167 7.71 -41.22 -1.78
N ALA A 168 8.70 -42.07 -2.04
CA ALA A 168 9.33 -42.24 -3.34
C ALA A 168 8.67 -43.31 -4.23
N ALA A 169 7.70 -44.07 -3.68
CA ALA A 169 7.01 -45.15 -4.37
C ALA A 169 6.35 -44.69 -5.68
N PRO A 170 6.28 -45.50 -6.74
CA PRO A 170 5.62 -45.11 -7.98
C PRO A 170 4.09 -44.99 -7.85
N GLU A 171 3.48 -45.76 -6.95
CA GLU A 171 2.02 -45.85 -6.76
C GLU A 171 1.44 -44.59 -6.09
N ARG A 172 0.34 -44.06 -6.64
CA ARG A 172 -0.33 -42.86 -6.13
C ARG A 172 -0.78 -43.05 -4.68
N THR A 173 -1.41 -44.19 -4.40
CA THR A 173 -1.98 -44.45 -3.07
C THR A 173 -0.91 -44.66 -2.01
N VAL A 174 0.25 -45.23 -2.37
CA VAL A 174 1.39 -45.37 -1.45
C VAL A 174 1.95 -44.00 -1.10
N LYS A 175 2.16 -43.10 -2.10
CA LYS A 175 2.59 -41.72 -1.84
C LYS A 175 1.62 -40.95 -0.95
N TRP A 176 0.31 -41.17 -1.15
CA TRP A 176 -0.73 -40.55 -0.33
C TRP A 176 -0.60 -40.92 1.13
N HIS A 177 -0.58 -42.22 1.42
CA HIS A 177 -0.48 -42.74 2.79
C HIS A 177 0.89 -42.48 3.40
N GLY A 178 1.98 -42.58 2.63
CA GLY A 178 3.32 -42.19 3.06
C GLY A 178 3.39 -40.71 3.47
N SER A 179 2.71 -39.83 2.74
CA SER A 179 2.61 -38.41 3.11
C SER A 179 1.83 -38.20 4.41
N LEU A 180 0.80 -39.02 4.69
CA LEU A 180 0.07 -39.01 5.96
C LEU A 180 0.90 -39.52 7.14
N VAL A 181 1.68 -40.59 6.94
CA VAL A 181 2.62 -41.10 7.94
C VAL A 181 3.64 -40.02 8.28
N ALA A 182 4.33 -39.49 7.27
CA ALA A 182 5.33 -38.43 7.43
C ALA A 182 4.76 -37.23 8.18
N ARG A 183 3.57 -36.74 7.77
CA ARG A 183 2.88 -35.65 8.47
C ARG A 183 2.61 -35.97 9.93
N SER A 184 2.04 -37.14 10.22
CA SER A 184 1.62 -37.49 11.59
C SER A 184 2.82 -37.63 12.53
N LEU A 185 3.94 -38.18 12.04
CA LEU A 185 5.20 -38.23 12.79
C LEU A 185 5.76 -36.81 13.01
N LEU A 186 5.70 -35.96 11.98
CA LEU A 186 6.18 -34.58 12.04
C LEU A 186 5.29 -33.64 12.89
N ASP A 187 4.00 -33.90 13.03
CA ASP A 187 3.10 -33.13 13.88
C ASP A 187 3.35 -33.41 15.38
N ASP A 188 3.90 -34.58 15.73
CA ASP A 188 4.16 -34.98 17.11
C ASP A 188 5.48 -34.39 17.65
N GLN A 189 5.37 -33.28 18.39
CA GLN A 189 6.52 -32.57 18.96
C GLN A 189 7.33 -33.38 19.99
N ASN A 190 6.79 -34.48 20.52
CA ASN A 190 7.49 -35.29 21.51
C ASN A 190 8.49 -36.28 20.88
N LEU A 191 8.39 -36.52 19.57
CA LEU A 191 9.30 -37.42 18.87
C LEU A 191 10.65 -36.74 18.58
N PRO A 192 11.78 -37.47 18.60
CA PRO A 192 13.05 -36.94 18.13
C PRO A 192 12.98 -36.66 16.62
N LEU A 193 13.70 -35.61 16.18
CA LEU A 193 13.89 -35.35 14.75
C LEU A 193 14.81 -36.42 14.14
N ILE A 194 14.43 -36.93 12.97
CA ILE A 194 15.26 -37.88 12.21
C ILE A 194 16.12 -37.12 11.20
N ASP A 195 17.36 -37.57 10.99
CA ASP A 195 18.28 -37.03 10.00
C ASP A 195 17.75 -37.10 8.54
N SER A 196 16.74 -37.94 8.29
CA SER A 196 16.08 -38.12 6.99
C SER A 196 14.99 -37.08 6.71
N VAL A 197 14.58 -36.26 7.68
CA VAL A 197 13.53 -35.23 7.50
C VAL A 197 13.83 -34.26 6.33
N PRO A 198 15.06 -33.73 6.13
CA PRO A 198 15.37 -32.89 4.97
C PRO A 198 15.20 -33.63 3.63
N LYS A 199 15.48 -34.94 3.59
CA LYS A 199 15.24 -35.75 2.40
C LYS A 199 13.74 -35.96 2.19
N TRP A 200 12.97 -36.24 3.25
CA TRP A 200 11.50 -36.33 3.19
C TRP A 200 10.91 -35.03 2.63
N THR A 201 11.39 -33.88 3.10
CA THR A 201 10.99 -32.54 2.62
C THR A 201 11.17 -32.42 1.10
N SER A 202 12.32 -32.82 0.56
CA SER A 202 12.57 -32.79 -0.89
C SER A 202 11.62 -33.72 -1.65
N CYS A 203 11.42 -34.94 -1.14
CA CYS A 203 10.54 -35.93 -1.77
C CYS A 203 9.06 -35.50 -1.75
N LEU A 204 8.59 -34.96 -0.62
CA LEU A 204 7.24 -34.42 -0.47
C LEU A 204 6.97 -33.27 -1.42
N LEU A 205 7.92 -32.33 -1.56
CA LEU A 205 7.80 -31.22 -2.49
C LEU A 205 7.80 -31.69 -3.96
N SER A 206 8.66 -32.65 -4.31
CA SER A 206 8.67 -33.28 -5.64
C SER A 206 7.34 -33.98 -5.94
N THR A 207 6.80 -34.73 -4.98
CA THR A 207 5.50 -35.39 -5.11
C THR A 207 4.38 -34.38 -5.30
N ALA A 208 4.37 -33.29 -4.52
CA ALA A 208 3.40 -32.22 -4.68
C ALA A 208 3.48 -31.54 -6.04
N PHE A 209 4.69 -31.32 -6.56
CA PHE A 209 4.92 -30.75 -7.88
C PHE A 209 4.40 -31.66 -8.99
N GLN A 210 4.73 -32.95 -8.97
CA GLN A 210 4.23 -33.89 -9.97
C GLN A 210 2.72 -34.07 -9.91
N ALA A 211 2.15 -34.14 -8.70
CA ALA A 211 0.70 -34.23 -8.51
C ALA A 211 -0.01 -32.98 -9.05
N SER A 212 0.52 -31.79 -8.78
CA SER A 212 -0.04 -30.53 -9.31
C SER A 212 0.02 -30.47 -10.85
N LYS A 213 1.08 -31.02 -11.45
CA LYS A 213 1.25 -31.05 -12.91
C LYS A 213 0.25 -31.98 -13.59
N ASN A 214 -0.21 -33.00 -12.88
CA ASN A 214 -1.18 -33.98 -13.34
C ASN A 214 -2.62 -33.66 -12.90
N ASP A 215 -2.88 -32.44 -12.41
CA ASP A 215 -4.17 -31.98 -11.87
C ASP A 215 -4.70 -32.81 -10.67
N ASP A 216 -3.83 -33.56 -9.98
CA ASP A 216 -4.15 -34.31 -8.75
C ASP A 216 -3.95 -33.45 -7.51
N PHE A 217 -4.86 -32.48 -7.32
CA PHE A 217 -4.83 -31.56 -6.19
C PHE A 217 -5.18 -32.21 -4.85
N ALA A 218 -5.71 -33.43 -4.85
CA ALA A 218 -5.85 -34.17 -3.61
C ALA A 218 -4.44 -34.52 -3.11
N LEU A 219 -3.62 -35.19 -3.95
CA LEU A 219 -2.32 -35.71 -3.54
C LEU A 219 -1.34 -34.58 -3.27
N ALA A 220 -1.35 -33.56 -4.13
CA ALA A 220 -0.53 -32.37 -3.95
C ALA A 220 -0.75 -31.75 -2.57
N ARG A 221 -1.98 -31.77 -2.10
CA ARG A 221 -2.37 -31.10 -0.87
C ARG A 221 -1.97 -31.83 0.40
N VAL A 222 -2.05 -33.17 0.41
CA VAL A 222 -1.56 -33.96 1.54
C VAL A 222 -0.04 -33.91 1.60
N ALA A 223 0.63 -34.07 0.45
CA ALA A 223 2.09 -33.92 0.37
C ALA A 223 2.56 -32.54 0.81
N LEU A 224 1.89 -31.46 0.37
CA LEU A 224 2.20 -30.09 0.79
C LEU A 224 1.93 -29.84 2.27
N SER A 225 0.89 -30.46 2.84
CA SER A 225 0.61 -30.31 4.26
C SER A 225 1.71 -30.97 5.11
N ALA A 226 2.18 -32.15 4.73
CA ALA A 226 3.34 -32.80 5.37
C ALA A 226 4.63 -31.97 5.19
N PHE A 227 4.84 -31.44 3.99
CA PHE A 227 5.96 -30.57 3.66
C PHE A 227 5.96 -29.27 4.48
N LEU A 228 4.80 -28.65 4.72
CA LEU A 228 4.71 -27.47 5.57
C LEU A 228 5.23 -27.77 6.98
N VAL A 229 4.77 -28.87 7.58
CA VAL A 229 5.16 -29.26 8.94
C VAL A 229 6.65 -29.62 8.99
N SER A 230 7.21 -30.26 7.95
CA SER A 230 8.64 -30.56 7.90
C SER A 230 9.50 -29.28 7.89
N VAL A 231 9.05 -28.24 7.19
CA VAL A 231 9.69 -26.91 7.15
C VAL A 231 9.52 -26.15 8.47
N GLU A 232 8.36 -26.28 9.13
CA GLU A 232 8.11 -25.67 10.45
C GLU A 232 9.02 -26.29 11.53
N ARG A 233 9.20 -27.62 11.51
CA ARG A 233 9.90 -28.36 12.55
C ARG A 233 11.43 -28.38 12.40
N CYS A 234 11.95 -28.33 11.16
CA CYS A 234 13.38 -28.57 10.89
C CYS A 234 14.04 -27.41 10.12
N LYS A 235 15.09 -26.82 10.69
CA LYS A 235 15.85 -25.74 10.04
C LYS A 235 16.60 -26.21 8.79
N ASP A 236 17.13 -27.44 8.80
CA ASP A 236 17.82 -28.00 7.62
C ASP A 236 16.85 -28.26 6.47
N SER A 237 15.56 -28.50 6.77
CA SER A 237 14.52 -28.54 5.74
C SER A 237 14.33 -27.19 5.06
N LYS A 238 14.45 -26.07 5.79
CA LYS A 238 14.45 -24.72 5.18
C LYS A 238 15.64 -24.52 4.24
N MET A 239 16.83 -24.99 4.61
CA MET A 239 18.03 -24.96 3.76
C MET A 239 17.81 -25.73 2.46
N VAL A 240 17.32 -26.97 2.54
CA VAL A 240 17.04 -27.80 1.37
C VAL A 240 16.03 -27.13 0.43
N VAL A 241 15.00 -26.48 0.98
CA VAL A 241 14.02 -25.73 0.18
C VAL A 241 14.66 -24.53 -0.52
N MET A 242 15.54 -23.79 0.15
CA MET A 242 16.25 -22.65 -0.46
C MET A 242 17.19 -23.08 -1.57
N GLU A 243 17.89 -24.20 -1.41
CA GLU A 243 18.86 -24.69 -2.40
C GLU A 243 18.16 -25.29 -3.64
N ASN A 244 17.12 -26.11 -3.44
CA ASN A 244 16.57 -26.95 -4.50
C ASN A 244 15.04 -26.93 -4.64
N GLY A 245 14.32 -26.29 -3.73
CA GLY A 245 12.85 -26.35 -3.65
C GLY A 245 12.10 -25.18 -4.29
N LEU A 246 12.71 -24.00 -4.38
CA LEU A 246 12.02 -22.76 -4.77
C LEU A 246 11.35 -22.84 -6.16
N HIS A 247 11.99 -23.50 -7.13
CA HIS A 247 11.42 -23.70 -8.47
C HIS A 247 10.14 -24.57 -8.43
N PHE A 248 10.15 -25.68 -7.70
CA PHE A 248 8.98 -26.54 -7.55
C PHE A 248 7.82 -25.78 -6.90
N MET A 249 8.10 -24.99 -5.86
CA MET A 249 7.10 -24.15 -5.21
C MET A 249 6.46 -23.13 -6.17
N ARG A 250 7.25 -22.49 -7.04
CA ARG A 250 6.72 -21.56 -8.05
C ARG A 250 5.80 -22.26 -9.05
N GLU A 251 6.20 -23.40 -9.57
CA GLU A 251 5.40 -24.11 -10.56
C GLU A 251 4.11 -24.67 -9.95
N ILE A 252 4.14 -25.14 -8.71
CA ILE A 252 2.94 -25.48 -7.94
C ILE A 252 2.01 -24.25 -7.82
N ALA A 253 2.57 -23.09 -7.43
CA ALA A 253 1.79 -21.85 -7.33
C ALA A 253 1.21 -21.39 -8.68
N LYS A 254 1.84 -21.68 -9.81
CA LYS A 254 1.27 -21.38 -11.13
C LYS A 254 0.12 -22.32 -11.50
N GLN A 255 0.29 -23.62 -11.24
CA GLN A 255 -0.72 -24.64 -11.58
C GLN A 255 -1.95 -24.57 -10.68
N ALA A 256 -1.75 -24.23 -9.41
CA ALA A 256 -2.81 -24.18 -8.41
C ALA A 256 -3.60 -22.86 -8.40
N GLU A 257 -3.61 -22.05 -9.47
CA GLU A 257 -4.20 -20.69 -9.47
C GLU A 257 -5.67 -20.66 -9.02
N LYS A 258 -6.41 -21.76 -9.26
CA LYS A 258 -7.81 -21.94 -8.84
C LYS A 258 -7.98 -22.62 -7.47
N HIS A 259 -6.90 -23.11 -6.86
CA HIS A 259 -6.92 -23.94 -5.65
C HIS A 259 -6.33 -23.19 -4.45
N ASN A 260 -7.16 -22.41 -3.77
CA ASN A 260 -6.75 -21.53 -2.67
C ASN A 260 -5.94 -22.21 -1.56
N TYR A 261 -6.30 -23.42 -1.14
CA TYR A 261 -5.60 -24.12 -0.06
C TYR A 261 -4.14 -24.44 -0.41
N VAL A 262 -3.87 -24.85 -1.65
CA VAL A 262 -2.51 -25.16 -2.11
C VAL A 262 -1.67 -23.87 -2.17
N GLN A 263 -2.25 -22.78 -2.65
CA GLN A 263 -1.61 -21.45 -2.65
C GLN A 263 -1.29 -20.99 -1.23
N GLU A 264 -2.21 -21.20 -0.28
CA GLU A 264 -2.02 -20.82 1.12
C GLU A 264 -0.84 -21.55 1.75
N ILE A 265 -0.68 -22.85 1.51
CA ILE A 265 0.48 -23.58 2.01
C ILE A 265 1.78 -23.01 1.42
N VAL A 266 1.84 -22.81 0.10
CA VAL A 266 3.05 -22.27 -0.54
C VAL A 266 3.38 -20.87 0.01
N ALA A 267 2.37 -20.02 0.22
CA ALA A 267 2.54 -18.70 0.82
C ALA A 267 3.04 -18.79 2.28
N ARG A 268 2.49 -19.69 3.09
CA ARG A 268 2.94 -19.93 4.47
C ARG A 268 4.38 -20.44 4.53
N VAL A 269 4.77 -21.38 3.67
CA VAL A 269 6.16 -21.85 3.59
C VAL A 269 7.09 -20.70 3.24
N LEU A 270 6.72 -19.86 2.26
CA LEU A 270 7.53 -18.71 1.89
C LEU A 270 7.67 -17.70 3.06
N SER A 271 6.59 -17.46 3.81
CA SER A 271 6.63 -16.65 5.03
C SER A 271 7.54 -17.25 6.12
N LEU A 272 7.53 -18.57 6.30
CA LEU A 272 8.41 -19.28 7.25
C LEU A 272 9.90 -19.22 6.88
N LEU A 273 10.21 -19.09 5.59
CA LEU A 273 11.57 -18.87 5.10
C LEU A 273 12.04 -17.45 5.47
N TYR A 274 11.24 -16.43 5.13
CA TYR A 274 11.57 -15.03 5.45
C TYR A 274 11.68 -14.78 6.96
N THR A 275 10.71 -15.24 7.76
CA THR A 275 10.77 -15.15 9.24
C THR A 275 11.95 -15.93 9.83
N GLY A 276 12.41 -16.98 9.14
CA GLY A 276 13.60 -17.75 9.49
C GLY A 276 14.94 -17.12 9.07
N GLY A 277 14.93 -15.94 8.45
CA GLY A 277 16.13 -15.26 7.94
C GLY A 277 16.65 -15.80 6.61
N PHE A 278 15.86 -16.60 5.89
CA PHE A 278 16.21 -17.14 4.57
C PHE A 278 15.63 -16.25 3.47
N HIS A 279 16.31 -15.12 3.21
CA HIS A 279 15.89 -14.15 2.20
C HIS A 279 16.20 -14.65 0.78
N LEU A 280 15.34 -14.31 -0.18
CA LEU A 280 15.52 -14.72 -1.58
C LEU A 280 16.65 -13.90 -2.24
N SER A 281 17.41 -14.54 -3.13
CA SER A 281 18.32 -13.82 -4.03
C SER A 281 17.55 -12.85 -4.94
N LEU A 282 18.24 -11.91 -5.57
CA LEU A 282 17.61 -10.94 -6.48
C LEU A 282 16.88 -11.65 -7.63
N GLU A 283 17.54 -12.63 -8.24
CA GLU A 283 16.98 -13.39 -9.36
C GLU A 283 15.73 -14.18 -8.94
N GLU A 284 15.76 -14.83 -7.78
CA GLU A 284 14.60 -15.57 -7.27
C GLU A 284 13.46 -14.62 -6.87
N SER A 285 13.79 -13.47 -6.28
CA SER A 285 12.81 -12.42 -5.97
C SER A 285 12.11 -11.90 -7.22
N GLN A 286 12.85 -11.73 -8.32
CA GLN A 286 12.30 -11.35 -9.63
C GLN A 286 11.34 -12.42 -10.17
N LYS A 287 11.71 -13.71 -10.11
CA LYS A 287 10.84 -14.83 -10.54
C LYS A 287 9.55 -14.92 -9.69
N TRP A 288 9.66 -14.71 -8.38
CA TRP A 288 8.51 -14.73 -7.47
C TRP A 288 7.60 -13.50 -7.60
N SER A 289 8.13 -12.35 -8.01
CA SER A 289 7.40 -11.08 -8.03
C SER A 289 6.09 -11.15 -8.84
N GLY A 290 6.06 -11.86 -9.97
CA GLY A 290 4.85 -12.03 -10.77
C GLY A 290 3.76 -12.84 -10.06
N ILE A 291 4.14 -13.89 -9.35
CA ILE A 291 3.22 -14.74 -8.58
C ILE A 291 2.68 -13.95 -7.37
N LEU A 292 3.56 -13.26 -6.65
CA LEU A 292 3.19 -12.44 -5.49
C LEU A 292 2.21 -11.33 -5.88
N LEU A 293 2.43 -10.63 -7.00
CA LEU A 293 1.47 -9.63 -7.46
C LEU A 293 0.09 -10.24 -7.79
N ARG A 294 0.03 -11.42 -8.42
CA ARG A 294 -1.26 -12.10 -8.66
C ARG A 294 -1.97 -12.43 -7.35
N TRP A 295 -1.23 -12.84 -6.32
CA TRP A 295 -1.79 -13.07 -4.99
C TRP A 295 -2.31 -11.79 -4.34
N VAL A 296 -1.62 -10.67 -4.50
CA VAL A 296 -2.06 -9.38 -3.97
C VAL A 296 -3.39 -8.95 -4.60
N PHE A 297 -3.50 -9.04 -5.94
CA PHE A 297 -4.64 -8.50 -6.69
C PHE A 297 -5.74 -9.52 -7.02
N GLY A 298 -5.56 -10.79 -6.67
CA GLY A 298 -6.56 -11.85 -6.88
C GLY A 298 -7.87 -11.62 -6.12
N GLN A 299 -9.00 -12.00 -6.74
CA GLN A 299 -10.33 -11.90 -6.12
C GLN A 299 -10.58 -12.97 -5.04
N SER A 300 -9.94 -14.15 -5.16
CA SER A 300 -10.11 -15.30 -4.26
C SER A 300 -9.08 -15.36 -3.12
N SER A 301 -8.11 -14.45 -3.08
CA SER A 301 -6.95 -14.47 -2.16
C SER A 301 -7.16 -13.65 -0.88
N ALA A 302 -8.41 -13.32 -0.55
CA ALA A 302 -8.73 -12.14 0.24
C ALA A 302 -8.28 -12.15 1.70
N ASP A 303 -8.27 -13.30 2.37
CA ASP A 303 -8.20 -13.29 3.84
C ASP A 303 -6.85 -13.77 4.41
N THR A 304 -6.11 -14.67 3.75
CA THR A 304 -4.83 -15.23 4.27
C THR A 304 -3.62 -14.98 3.37
N ILE A 305 -3.78 -15.12 2.06
CA ILE A 305 -2.66 -15.09 1.11
C ILE A 305 -2.21 -13.64 0.84
N ARG A 306 -3.14 -12.70 0.66
CA ARG A 306 -2.82 -11.31 0.31
C ARG A 306 -1.90 -10.63 1.33
N PRO A 307 -2.17 -10.63 2.64
CA PRO A 307 -1.27 -10.00 3.61
C PRO A 307 0.15 -10.58 3.57
N THR A 308 0.26 -11.91 3.45
CA THR A 308 1.53 -12.63 3.32
C THR A 308 2.30 -12.20 2.07
N ALA A 309 1.62 -12.08 0.93
CA ALA A 309 2.24 -11.64 -0.32
C ALA A 309 2.73 -10.18 -0.25
N VAL A 310 1.96 -9.30 0.39
CA VAL A 310 2.33 -7.89 0.64
C VAL A 310 3.57 -7.81 1.52
N GLU A 311 3.62 -8.60 2.59
CA GLU A 311 4.76 -8.66 3.52
C GLU A 311 6.05 -9.13 2.82
N ILE A 312 5.97 -10.22 2.05
CA ILE A 312 7.11 -10.76 1.30
C ILE A 312 7.58 -9.77 0.24
N LEU A 313 6.66 -9.13 -0.51
CA LEU A 313 7.04 -8.07 -1.46
C LEU A 313 7.75 -6.92 -0.75
N SER A 314 7.26 -6.50 0.43
CA SER A 314 7.94 -5.47 1.23
C SER A 314 9.36 -5.88 1.62
N CYS A 315 9.56 -7.12 2.04
CA CYS A 315 10.90 -7.66 2.37
C CYS A 315 11.81 -7.67 1.14
N ILE A 316 11.32 -8.12 -0.02
CA ILE A 316 12.06 -8.09 -1.30
C ILE A 316 12.55 -6.67 -1.63
N LEU A 317 11.68 -5.67 -1.45
CA LEU A 317 12.10 -4.29 -1.66
C LEU A 317 13.23 -3.94 -0.69
N ASP A 318 13.05 -4.20 0.60
CA ASP A 318 14.02 -3.85 1.66
C ASP A 318 15.39 -4.53 1.46
N ASP A 319 15.42 -5.78 1.03
CA ASP A 319 16.64 -6.55 0.77
C ASP A 319 17.44 -6.02 -0.43
N HIS A 320 16.75 -5.69 -1.53
CA HIS A 320 17.39 -5.44 -2.83
C HIS A 320 17.51 -3.96 -3.19
N GLY A 321 16.98 -3.05 -2.37
CA GLY A 321 17.24 -1.62 -2.54
C GLY A 321 16.83 -1.09 -3.93
N PRO A 322 17.71 -0.39 -4.66
CA PRO A 322 17.43 0.15 -6.00
C PRO A 322 17.19 -0.94 -7.07
N ALA A 323 17.72 -2.15 -6.91
CA ALA A 323 17.51 -3.23 -7.89
C ALA A 323 16.05 -3.72 -7.94
N SER A 324 15.27 -3.42 -6.89
CA SER A 324 13.84 -3.76 -6.80
C SER A 324 12.91 -2.70 -7.40
N ILE A 325 13.43 -1.60 -7.95
CA ILE A 325 12.62 -0.51 -8.54
C ILE A 325 11.60 -1.01 -9.57
N PRO A 326 11.93 -1.92 -10.53
CA PRO A 326 10.95 -2.45 -11.47
C PRO A 326 9.76 -3.13 -10.77
N ILE A 327 10.02 -3.86 -9.67
CA ILE A 327 8.99 -4.55 -8.89
C ILE A 327 8.09 -3.52 -8.20
N SER A 328 8.66 -2.52 -7.51
CA SER A 328 7.89 -1.47 -6.84
C SER A 328 7.03 -0.64 -7.81
N GLN A 329 7.57 -0.30 -8.99
CA GLN A 329 6.84 0.42 -10.03
C GLN A 329 5.77 -0.46 -10.68
N GLY A 330 6.03 -1.74 -10.89
CA GLY A 330 5.02 -2.66 -11.40
C GLY A 330 3.88 -2.84 -10.41
N TRP A 331 4.18 -2.97 -9.12
CA TRP A 331 3.18 -3.03 -8.06
C TRP A 331 2.27 -1.79 -8.08
N LEU A 332 2.86 -0.59 -8.15
CA LEU A 332 2.11 0.67 -8.30
C LEU A 332 1.27 0.71 -9.59
N THR A 333 1.80 0.18 -10.69
CA THR A 333 1.12 0.14 -12.00
C THR A 333 -0.12 -0.74 -11.96
N VAL A 334 0.02 -1.96 -11.42
CA VAL A 334 -1.10 -2.90 -11.28
C VAL A 334 -2.15 -2.33 -10.35
N MET A 335 -1.75 -1.78 -9.20
CA MET A 335 -2.67 -1.12 -8.26
C MET A 335 -3.48 -0.02 -8.94
N LEU A 336 -2.84 0.85 -9.71
CA LEU A 336 -3.51 1.91 -10.43
C LEU A 336 -4.50 1.36 -11.48
N SER A 337 -4.12 0.28 -12.16
CA SER A 337 -4.97 -0.38 -13.17
C SER A 337 -6.20 -1.06 -12.56
N GLU A 338 -6.06 -1.72 -11.41
CA GLU A 338 -7.15 -2.36 -10.68
C GLU A 338 -8.17 -1.35 -10.13
N ILE A 339 -7.71 -0.21 -9.63
CA ILE A 339 -8.59 0.89 -9.20
C ILE A 339 -9.36 1.47 -10.40
N LEU A 340 -8.67 1.69 -11.53
CA LEU A 340 -9.32 2.15 -12.76
C LEU A 340 -10.34 1.14 -13.31
N GLY A 341 -10.05 -0.16 -13.22
CA GLY A 341 -10.97 -1.23 -13.60
C GLY A 341 -12.21 -1.29 -12.70
N SER A 342 -12.00 -1.23 -11.38
CA SER A 342 -13.06 -1.17 -10.37
C SER A 342 -14.02 0.00 -10.62
N ASN A 343 -13.48 1.18 -10.92
CA ASN A 343 -14.27 2.40 -11.14
C ASN A 343 -15.08 2.34 -12.45
N LYS A 344 -14.62 1.60 -13.46
CA LYS A 344 -15.42 1.34 -14.66
C LYS A 344 -16.58 0.38 -14.37
N ALA A 345 -16.33 -0.66 -13.58
CA ALA A 345 -17.34 -1.66 -13.23
C ALA A 345 -18.45 -1.10 -12.30
N SER A 346 -18.10 -0.23 -11.35
CA SER A 346 -19.09 0.45 -10.49
C SER A 346 -20.00 1.38 -11.28
N ASN A 347 -19.47 2.09 -12.28
CA ASN A 347 -20.23 2.96 -13.18
C ASN A 347 -21.21 2.19 -14.11
N LEU A 348 -20.94 0.92 -14.41
CA LEU A 348 -21.80 0.06 -15.22
C LEU A 348 -22.91 -0.62 -14.40
N LYS A 349 -22.68 -0.88 -13.11
CA LYS A 349 -23.65 -1.55 -12.21
C LYS A 349 -24.67 -0.59 -11.57
N GLY A 350 -24.48 0.73 -11.69
CA GLY A 350 -25.46 1.74 -11.27
C GLY A 350 -26.59 1.89 -12.30
N GLY A 351 -27.63 1.06 -12.18
CA GLY A 351 -28.86 1.13 -12.98
C GLY A 351 -29.75 2.34 -12.66
N ALA A 352 -29.25 3.56 -12.88
CA ALA A 352 -30.04 4.77 -13.06
C ALA A 352 -29.13 5.82 -13.73
N PRO A 353 -29.56 6.51 -14.80
CA PRO A 353 -28.79 7.63 -15.31
C PRO A 353 -28.61 8.65 -14.18
N PRO A 354 -27.38 9.11 -13.89
CA PRO A 354 -27.19 10.14 -12.88
C PRO A 354 -28.05 11.34 -13.29
N LYS A 355 -28.86 11.84 -12.35
CA LYS A 355 -29.54 13.13 -12.54
C LYS A 355 -28.46 14.20 -12.82
N THR A 356 -28.34 14.56 -14.09
CA THR A 356 -27.93 15.86 -14.67
C THR A 356 -26.61 16.49 -14.17
N ASP A 357 -25.66 16.66 -15.08
CA ASP A 357 -24.76 17.83 -15.21
C ASP A 357 -24.02 18.37 -13.96
N SER A 358 -23.47 17.51 -13.10
CA SER A 358 -22.56 17.99 -12.04
C SER A 358 -21.11 18.05 -12.53
N VAL A 359 -20.49 19.23 -12.42
CA VAL A 359 -19.08 19.51 -12.77
C VAL A 359 -18.11 18.53 -12.08
N LYS A 360 -18.47 18.05 -10.88
CA LYS A 360 -17.74 17.01 -10.16
C LYS A 360 -17.57 15.72 -10.98
N SER A 361 -18.63 15.24 -11.63
CA SER A 361 -18.58 14.02 -12.43
C SER A 361 -17.66 14.14 -13.66
N GLU A 362 -17.52 15.35 -14.21
CA GLU A 362 -16.62 15.63 -15.32
C GLU A 362 -15.15 15.67 -14.87
N ILE A 363 -14.89 16.22 -13.68
CA ILE A 363 -13.56 16.19 -13.05
C ILE A 363 -13.14 14.74 -12.77
N ASP A 364 -14.03 13.91 -12.24
CA ASP A 364 -13.73 12.51 -11.92
C ASP A 364 -13.42 11.71 -13.20
N LYS A 365 -14.18 11.94 -14.29
CA LYS A 365 -13.88 11.37 -15.62
C LYS A 365 -12.52 11.84 -16.17
N SER A 366 -12.21 13.13 -16.05
CA SER A 366 -10.92 13.70 -16.48
C SER A 366 -9.75 13.11 -15.69
N ASN A 367 -9.90 12.98 -14.36
CA ASN A 367 -8.90 12.35 -13.49
C ASN A 367 -8.69 10.87 -13.88
N ALA A 368 -9.77 10.11 -14.13
CA ALA A 368 -9.67 8.71 -14.56
C ALA A 368 -9.00 8.55 -15.93
N TYR A 369 -9.28 9.46 -16.88
CA TYR A 369 -8.61 9.48 -18.19
C TYR A 369 -7.11 9.75 -18.05
N SER A 370 -6.73 10.79 -17.28
CA SER A 370 -5.32 11.12 -17.02
C SER A 370 -4.60 9.97 -16.31
N ALA A 371 -5.24 9.35 -15.31
CA ALA A 371 -4.69 8.19 -14.60
C ALA A 371 -4.50 6.98 -15.52
N THR A 372 -5.39 6.75 -16.50
CA THR A 372 -5.22 5.70 -17.51
C THR A 372 -3.98 5.95 -18.37
N GLN A 373 -3.76 7.19 -18.80
CA GLN A 373 -2.54 7.56 -19.55
C GLN A 373 -1.28 7.36 -18.71
N VAL A 374 -1.32 7.74 -17.43
CA VAL A 374 -0.21 7.54 -16.49
C VAL A 374 0.07 6.06 -16.25
N ALA A 375 -0.96 5.22 -16.09
CA ALA A 375 -0.80 3.76 -15.94
C ALA A 375 -0.07 3.15 -17.14
N ASN A 376 -0.43 3.55 -18.36
CA ASN A 376 0.24 3.09 -19.59
C ASN A 376 1.70 3.57 -19.67
N GLN A 377 1.98 4.82 -19.26
CA GLN A 377 3.35 5.35 -19.20
C GLN A 377 4.19 4.59 -18.17
N LEU A 378 3.63 4.33 -16.99
CA LEU A 378 4.30 3.59 -15.92
C LEU A 378 4.55 2.13 -16.32
N ALA A 379 3.58 1.47 -16.97
CA ALA A 379 3.77 0.12 -17.51
C ALA A 379 4.91 0.07 -18.53
N THR A 380 5.03 1.10 -19.38
CA THR A 380 6.13 1.22 -20.35
C THR A 380 7.47 1.45 -19.65
N ALA A 381 7.50 2.26 -18.59
CA ALA A 381 8.70 2.49 -17.78
C ALA A 381 9.20 1.20 -17.12
N VAL A 382 8.29 0.42 -16.52
CA VAL A 382 8.59 -0.88 -15.89
C VAL A 382 9.22 -1.83 -16.89
N VAL A 383 8.61 -1.97 -18.08
CA VAL A 383 9.13 -2.85 -19.14
C VAL A 383 10.53 -2.42 -19.60
N ARG A 384 10.77 -1.11 -19.75
CA ARG A 384 12.09 -0.58 -20.15
C ARG A 384 13.19 -0.81 -19.11
N LEU A 385 12.85 -0.74 -17.82
CA LEU A 385 13.79 -1.03 -16.75
C LEU A 385 14.04 -2.52 -16.55
N ALA A 386 13.02 -3.34 -16.75
CA ALA A 386 13.14 -4.78 -16.62
C ALA A 386 13.94 -5.40 -17.77
N MET A 387 13.93 -4.79 -18.96
CA MET A 387 14.59 -5.29 -20.17
C MET A 387 15.48 -4.20 -20.82
N PRO A 388 16.58 -3.78 -20.19
CA PRO A 388 17.45 -2.75 -20.75
C PRO A 388 18.18 -3.30 -21.99
N LYS A 389 17.70 -2.92 -23.19
CA LYS A 389 18.22 -3.27 -24.53
C LYS A 389 18.61 -4.75 -24.69
N LEU A 390 17.78 -5.51 -25.40
CA LEU A 390 18.11 -6.86 -25.90
C LEU A 390 19.35 -6.77 -26.79
N GLU A 391 20.56 -6.91 -26.22
CA GLU A 391 21.76 -7.10 -27.02
C GLU A 391 21.61 -8.41 -27.78
N ALA A 392 21.94 -8.32 -29.07
CA ALA A 392 21.71 -9.33 -30.04
C ALA A 392 22.55 -10.57 -29.75
N GLU A 393 22.05 -11.49 -28.95
CA GLU A 393 22.36 -12.91 -29.04
C GLU A 393 21.26 -13.71 -28.34
N SER A 394 20.85 -14.77 -29.00
CA SER A 394 19.70 -15.63 -28.70
C SER A 394 19.60 -16.09 -27.24
N ASP A 395 18.61 -15.59 -26.51
CA ASP A 395 17.85 -16.39 -25.55
C ASP A 395 16.45 -15.80 -25.30
N SER A 396 15.45 -16.68 -25.21
CA SER A 396 14.03 -16.34 -25.24
C SER A 396 13.61 -15.40 -24.10
N VAL A 397 12.65 -14.49 -24.39
CA VAL A 397 11.96 -13.65 -23.39
C VAL A 397 11.42 -14.49 -22.21
N ASP A 398 11.12 -15.77 -22.46
CA ASP A 398 10.61 -16.74 -21.48
C ASP A 398 11.65 -17.16 -20.42
N LYS A 399 12.96 -16.94 -20.64
CA LYS A 399 14.02 -17.27 -19.68
C LYS A 399 14.38 -16.12 -18.72
N HIS A 400 13.88 -14.91 -18.98
CA HIS A 400 14.22 -13.75 -18.16
C HIS A 400 13.61 -13.88 -16.75
N PRO A 401 14.32 -13.53 -15.66
CA PRO A 401 13.78 -13.67 -14.29
C PRO A 401 12.46 -12.92 -14.05
N LEU A 402 12.22 -11.82 -14.77
CA LEU A 402 10.95 -11.06 -14.72
C LEU A 402 9.91 -11.50 -15.76
N ALA A 403 10.09 -12.62 -16.48
CA ALA A 403 9.18 -13.03 -17.55
C ALA A 403 7.73 -13.19 -17.05
N ASP A 404 7.52 -13.93 -15.96
CA ASP A 404 6.18 -14.13 -15.36
C ASP A 404 5.54 -12.81 -14.89
N PHE A 405 6.36 -11.89 -14.39
CA PHE A 405 5.95 -10.56 -13.97
C PHE A 405 5.50 -9.70 -15.16
N LEU A 406 6.26 -9.72 -16.26
CA LEU A 406 5.94 -8.97 -17.48
C LEU A 406 4.82 -9.60 -18.32
N ALA A 407 4.50 -10.88 -18.10
CA ALA A 407 3.33 -11.55 -18.67
C ALA A 407 2.00 -11.09 -18.05
N PHE A 408 2.05 -10.33 -16.95
CA PHE A 408 0.87 -9.80 -16.28
C PHE A 408 0.34 -8.51 -16.96
N ASN A 409 -0.98 -8.32 -17.02
CA ASN A 409 -1.54 -7.05 -17.48
C ASN A 409 -1.29 -5.96 -16.42
N PRO A 410 -0.81 -4.76 -16.79
CA PRO A 410 -0.84 -4.15 -18.12
C PRO A 410 0.48 -4.19 -18.92
N PHE A 411 1.45 -5.04 -18.56
CA PHE A 411 2.80 -5.00 -19.15
C PHE A 411 2.93 -5.69 -20.52
N VAL A 412 1.99 -6.59 -20.85
CA VAL A 412 2.00 -7.39 -22.09
C VAL A 412 2.05 -6.52 -23.36
N ALA A 413 1.25 -5.45 -23.42
CA ALA A 413 1.18 -4.59 -24.59
C ALA A 413 2.46 -3.73 -24.79
N PRO A 414 2.98 -3.04 -23.75
CA PRO A 414 4.28 -2.37 -23.85
C PRO A 414 5.44 -3.31 -24.19
N LEU A 415 5.46 -4.54 -23.65
CA LEU A 415 6.49 -5.54 -23.96
C LEU A 415 6.56 -5.88 -25.45
N LYS A 416 5.41 -6.12 -26.09
CA LYS A 416 5.33 -6.38 -27.54
C LYS A 416 5.80 -5.21 -28.41
N ASN A 417 5.74 -4.00 -27.89
CA ASN A 417 6.10 -2.78 -28.62
C ASN A 417 7.56 -2.33 -28.39
N LEU A 418 8.31 -2.98 -27.50
CA LEU A 418 9.70 -2.62 -27.19
C LEU A 418 10.62 -2.72 -28.42
N ASN A 419 10.43 -3.75 -29.26
CA ASN A 419 11.29 -4.05 -30.41
C ASN A 419 11.09 -3.13 -31.63
N LYS A 420 10.10 -2.22 -31.61
CA LYS A 420 9.76 -1.39 -32.78
C LYS A 420 10.37 0.01 -32.75
N ASN A 421 10.91 0.45 -31.61
CA ASN A 421 11.33 1.83 -31.43
C ASN A 421 12.80 1.90 -31.00
N ASN A 422 13.65 2.52 -31.82
CA ASN A 422 14.94 3.07 -31.39
C ASN A 422 14.66 4.24 -30.42
N SER A 423 14.25 3.93 -29.19
CA SER A 423 14.01 4.95 -28.16
C SER A 423 15.29 5.28 -27.39
N PRO A 424 15.44 6.52 -26.90
CA PRO A 424 16.58 6.92 -26.07
C PRO A 424 16.70 6.04 -24.81
N LYS A 425 17.90 6.03 -24.21
CA LYS A 425 18.19 5.35 -22.93
C LYS A 425 17.20 5.85 -21.87
N PHE A 426 16.53 4.92 -21.20
CA PHE A 426 15.61 5.22 -20.10
C PHE A 426 16.43 5.22 -18.81
N ASP A 427 16.57 6.39 -18.19
CA ASP A 427 17.44 6.59 -17.02
C ASP A 427 16.66 6.61 -15.69
N ALA A 428 17.38 6.65 -14.57
CA ALA A 428 16.81 6.73 -13.23
C ALA A 428 15.86 7.93 -13.04
N ALA A 429 16.13 9.05 -13.72
CA ALA A 429 15.30 10.25 -13.63
C ALA A 429 13.95 10.06 -14.34
N ASP A 430 13.93 9.46 -15.54
CA ASP A 430 12.70 9.13 -16.26
C ASP A 430 11.84 8.11 -15.49
N SER A 431 12.50 7.15 -14.83
CA SER A 431 11.86 6.21 -13.91
C SER A 431 11.18 6.93 -12.73
N ALA A 432 11.94 7.78 -12.03
CA ALA A 432 11.44 8.56 -10.91
C ALA A 432 10.26 9.49 -11.30
N ILE A 433 10.32 10.13 -12.47
CA ILE A 433 9.22 10.95 -13.02
C ILE A 433 7.97 10.10 -13.25
N SER A 434 8.13 8.87 -13.75
CA SER A 434 7.01 7.96 -13.98
C SER A 434 6.35 7.54 -12.66
N THR A 435 7.14 7.17 -11.67
CA THR A 435 6.65 6.84 -10.31
C THR A 435 5.91 8.02 -9.68
N LEU A 436 6.51 9.22 -9.75
CA LEU A 436 5.91 10.46 -9.27
C LEU A 436 4.51 10.68 -9.86
N LYS A 437 4.38 10.52 -11.19
CA LYS A 437 3.08 10.63 -11.87
C LYS A 437 2.11 9.55 -11.40
N GLY A 438 2.57 8.32 -11.20
CA GLY A 438 1.77 7.20 -10.68
C GLY A 438 1.17 7.51 -9.30
N ILE A 439 1.99 7.92 -8.33
CA ILE A 439 1.53 8.27 -6.98
C ILE A 439 0.55 9.44 -7.02
N LYS A 440 0.81 10.45 -7.86
CA LYS A 440 -0.08 11.60 -8.06
C LYS A 440 -1.43 11.17 -8.61
N ALA A 441 -1.46 10.33 -9.64
CA ALA A 441 -2.69 9.81 -10.22
C ALA A 441 -3.52 9.01 -9.20
N LEU A 442 -2.85 8.13 -8.44
CA LEU A 442 -3.50 7.36 -7.38
C LEU A 442 -4.08 8.26 -6.27
N SER A 443 -3.35 9.30 -5.88
CA SER A 443 -3.81 10.28 -4.89
C SER A 443 -5.05 11.04 -5.35
N GLU A 444 -5.12 11.45 -6.62
CA GLU A 444 -6.32 12.13 -7.13
C GLU A 444 -7.53 11.19 -7.17
N LEU A 445 -7.34 9.93 -7.58
CA LEU A 445 -8.42 8.94 -7.64
C LEU A 445 -9.00 8.59 -6.26
N CYS A 446 -8.16 8.42 -5.24
CA CYS A 446 -8.63 8.01 -3.91
C CYS A 446 -8.87 9.18 -2.92
N SER A 447 -8.71 10.45 -3.33
CA SER A 447 -8.77 11.60 -2.41
C SER A 447 -10.11 11.75 -1.65
N GLU A 448 -11.24 11.35 -2.25
CA GLU A 448 -12.58 11.58 -1.69
C GLU A 448 -13.43 10.30 -1.60
N GLU A 449 -12.90 9.13 -1.98
CA GLU A 449 -13.62 7.85 -2.03
C GLU A 449 -13.04 6.83 -1.04
N SER A 450 -13.74 6.57 0.07
CA SER A 450 -13.28 5.66 1.13
C SER A 450 -13.13 4.21 0.68
N MET A 451 -13.92 3.74 -0.30
CA MET A 451 -13.77 2.40 -0.86
C MET A 451 -12.45 2.26 -1.65
N CYS A 452 -12.08 3.28 -2.43
CA CYS A 452 -10.78 3.34 -3.12
C CYS A 452 -9.64 3.29 -2.09
N GLN A 453 -9.75 4.10 -1.03
CA GLN A 453 -8.74 4.18 0.04
C GLN A 453 -8.52 2.83 0.74
N ASN A 454 -9.59 2.13 1.15
CA ASN A 454 -9.45 0.81 1.78
C ASN A 454 -8.84 -0.22 0.81
N LYS A 455 -9.30 -0.25 -0.45
CA LYS A 455 -8.75 -1.16 -1.47
C LYS A 455 -7.25 -0.99 -1.68
N ILE A 456 -6.75 0.24 -1.80
CA ILE A 456 -5.30 0.46 -1.99
C ILE A 456 -4.49 0.09 -0.75
N VAL A 457 -5.07 0.22 0.45
CA VAL A 457 -4.44 -0.25 1.69
C VAL A 457 -4.36 -1.78 1.71
N ASP A 458 -5.44 -2.47 1.33
CA ASP A 458 -5.44 -3.93 1.22
C ASP A 458 -4.43 -4.43 0.18
N PHE A 459 -4.24 -3.68 -0.91
CA PHE A 459 -3.22 -3.96 -1.91
C PHE A 459 -1.78 -3.58 -1.49
N GLY A 460 -1.58 -3.16 -0.23
CA GLY A 460 -0.25 -2.93 0.36
C GLY A 460 0.42 -1.60 -0.02
N VAL A 461 -0.34 -0.56 -0.38
CA VAL A 461 0.22 0.77 -0.71
C VAL A 461 1.08 1.35 0.42
N LEU A 462 0.81 0.99 1.68
CA LEU A 462 1.57 1.48 2.84
C LEU A 462 3.05 1.06 2.78
N CYS A 463 3.35 -0.16 2.29
CA CYS A 463 4.73 -0.64 2.12
C CYS A 463 5.49 0.24 1.11
N LEU A 464 4.84 0.55 -0.02
CA LEU A 464 5.41 1.43 -1.04
C LEU A 464 5.61 2.86 -0.51
N LEU A 465 4.61 3.41 0.19
CA LEU A 465 4.68 4.76 0.76
C LEU A 465 5.79 4.89 1.80
N ARG A 466 5.89 3.92 2.71
CA ARG A 466 6.96 3.85 3.71
C ARG A 466 8.32 3.92 3.02
N ARG A 467 8.54 3.10 2.00
CA ARG A 467 9.79 3.06 1.26
C ARG A 467 10.09 4.36 0.51
N PHE A 468 9.10 4.92 -0.20
CA PHE A 468 9.26 6.19 -0.92
C PHE A 468 9.59 7.37 -0.01
N LEU A 469 9.19 7.32 1.26
CA LEU A 469 9.50 8.35 2.25
C LEU A 469 10.90 8.15 2.86
N LEU A 470 11.19 6.93 3.31
CA LEU A 470 12.37 6.61 4.12
C LEU A 470 13.64 6.35 3.30
N CYS A 471 13.53 5.93 2.04
CA CYS A 471 14.66 5.45 1.23
C CYS A 471 14.96 6.36 0.03
N ASP A 472 16.21 6.36 -0.42
CA ASP A 472 16.73 7.14 -1.57
C ASP A 472 17.03 6.25 -2.79
N ASP A 473 16.15 5.29 -3.09
CA ASP A 473 16.40 4.27 -4.13
C ASP A 473 16.69 4.86 -5.50
N TYR A 474 15.96 5.91 -5.92
CA TYR A 474 16.17 6.55 -7.22
C TYR A 474 17.50 7.29 -7.30
N GLU A 475 17.95 7.89 -6.19
CA GLU A 475 19.25 8.57 -6.13
C GLU A 475 20.39 7.55 -6.19
N LYS A 476 20.24 6.43 -5.48
CA LYS A 476 21.17 5.29 -5.57
C LYS A 476 21.21 4.68 -6.97
N LEU A 477 20.06 4.53 -7.63
CA LEU A 477 19.99 4.05 -9.02
C LEU A 477 20.75 5.01 -9.96
N ALA A 478 20.51 6.32 -9.85
CA ALA A 478 21.22 7.32 -10.65
C ALA A 478 22.74 7.30 -10.39
N ALA A 479 23.16 7.08 -9.15
CA ALA A 479 24.58 6.94 -8.80
C ALA A 479 25.21 5.69 -9.43
N ASN A 480 24.51 4.55 -9.40
CA ASN A 480 24.95 3.31 -10.05
C ASN A 480 25.09 3.50 -11.57
N GLU A 481 24.09 4.11 -12.22
CA GLU A 481 24.13 4.42 -13.66
C GLU A 481 25.33 5.32 -14.01
N THR A 482 25.69 6.24 -13.12
CA THR A 482 26.86 7.13 -13.29
C THR A 482 28.16 6.35 -13.19
N TYR A 483 28.28 5.46 -12.21
CA TYR A 483 29.45 4.61 -12.01
C TYR A 483 29.69 3.70 -13.24
N ASP A 484 28.63 3.07 -13.74
CA ASP A 484 28.70 2.19 -14.92
C ASP A 484 29.08 2.97 -16.18
N ALA A 485 28.54 4.19 -16.37
CA ALA A 485 28.89 5.04 -17.51
C ALA A 485 30.36 5.48 -17.47
N SER A 486 30.87 5.85 -16.29
CA SER A 486 32.27 6.28 -16.11
C SER A 486 33.29 5.15 -16.33
N SER A 487 32.87 3.90 -16.17
CA SER A 487 33.72 2.72 -16.38
C SER A 487 33.88 2.34 -17.87
N LEU A 488 33.01 2.85 -18.75
CA LEU A 488 32.94 2.46 -20.16
C LEU A 488 33.53 3.49 -21.13
N ASP A 489 33.51 4.80 -20.82
CA ASP A 489 34.19 5.83 -21.63
C ASP A 489 34.42 7.14 -20.82
N PRO A 490 35.67 7.60 -20.59
CA PRO A 490 35.95 8.84 -19.85
C PRO A 490 35.54 10.14 -20.56
N ASN A 491 35.18 10.07 -21.86
CA ASN A 491 34.99 11.25 -22.72
C ASN A 491 33.52 11.57 -23.07
N ASP A 492 32.53 10.83 -22.59
CA ASP A 492 31.11 11.14 -22.82
C ASP A 492 30.41 11.53 -21.51
N PRO A 493 30.38 12.84 -21.15
CA PRO A 493 29.63 13.31 -20.01
C PRO A 493 28.14 13.32 -20.38
N SER A 494 27.52 12.14 -20.50
CA SER A 494 26.07 12.06 -20.56
C SER A 494 25.51 12.76 -19.32
N SER A 495 24.65 13.76 -19.54
CA SER A 495 24.14 14.64 -18.49
C SER A 495 23.27 13.85 -17.51
N VAL A 496 23.87 13.34 -16.43
CA VAL A 496 23.14 12.62 -15.38
C VAL A 496 22.11 13.58 -14.78
N ARG A 497 20.84 13.32 -15.08
CA ARG A 497 19.72 14.11 -14.58
C ARG A 497 19.43 13.69 -13.14
N VAL A 498 19.29 14.68 -12.26
CA VAL A 498 18.93 14.44 -10.86
C VAL A 498 17.48 13.94 -10.79
N PRO A 499 17.21 12.75 -10.22
CA PRO A 499 15.85 12.25 -10.06
C PRO A 499 15.01 13.18 -9.16
N PRO A 500 13.71 13.40 -9.43
CA PRO A 500 12.84 14.25 -8.62
C PRO A 500 12.37 13.58 -7.32
N THR A 501 13.29 13.03 -6.51
CA THR A 501 13.00 12.27 -5.28
C THR A 501 12.21 13.08 -4.25
N SER A 502 12.53 14.37 -4.09
CA SER A 502 11.78 15.28 -3.21
C SER A 502 10.30 15.40 -3.60
N HIS A 503 9.99 15.37 -4.89
CA HIS A 503 8.62 15.40 -5.38
C HIS A 503 7.92 14.05 -5.16
N ILE A 504 8.63 12.92 -5.30
CA ILE A 504 8.09 11.59 -4.95
C ILE A 504 7.68 11.59 -3.47
N ARG A 505 8.58 12.01 -2.57
CA ARG A 505 8.30 12.15 -1.13
C ARG A 505 7.09 13.04 -0.86
N ARG A 506 6.98 14.18 -1.54
CA ARG A 506 5.82 15.08 -1.40
C ARG A 506 4.50 14.39 -1.73
N HIS A 507 4.45 13.66 -2.84
CA HIS A 507 3.24 12.97 -3.25
C HIS A 507 2.95 11.71 -2.42
N ALA A 508 3.99 11.01 -1.96
CA ALA A 508 3.85 9.91 -1.01
C ALA A 508 3.30 10.41 0.34
N ALA A 509 3.82 11.52 0.88
CA ALA A 509 3.34 12.14 2.12
C ALA A 509 1.89 12.63 1.98
N ARG A 510 1.51 13.18 0.82
CA ARG A 510 0.11 13.54 0.53
C ARG A 510 -0.81 12.32 0.57
N LEU A 511 -0.43 11.22 -0.11
CA LEU A 511 -1.24 10.00 -0.13
C LEU A 511 -1.34 9.39 1.27
N LEU A 512 -0.24 9.37 2.04
CA LEU A 512 -0.24 8.94 3.42
C LEU A 512 -1.19 9.78 4.28
N ASN A 513 -1.20 11.12 4.11
CA ASN A 513 -2.12 11.99 4.82
C ASN A 513 -3.60 11.67 4.50
N ILE A 514 -3.92 11.43 3.23
CA ILE A 514 -5.27 10.98 2.82
C ILE A 514 -5.65 9.68 3.54
N LEU A 515 -4.74 8.71 3.57
CA LEU A 515 -4.96 7.39 4.17
C LEU A 515 -4.94 7.41 5.69
N SER A 516 -4.27 8.38 6.32
CA SER A 516 -4.14 8.51 7.78
C SER A 516 -5.47 8.71 8.52
N LEU A 517 -6.55 9.00 7.79
CA LEU A 517 -7.91 9.08 8.33
C LEU A 517 -8.50 7.68 8.64
N LEU A 518 -7.97 6.61 8.02
CA LEU A 518 -8.46 5.24 8.20
C LEU A 518 -7.91 4.60 9.50
N PRO A 519 -8.73 3.88 10.29
CA PRO A 519 -8.29 3.30 11.56
C PRO A 519 -7.15 2.26 11.46
N ASN A 520 -7.18 1.39 10.45
CA ASN A 520 -6.13 0.38 10.22
C ASN A 520 -4.79 1.03 9.86
N VAL A 521 -4.80 2.08 9.03
CA VAL A 521 -3.60 2.84 8.66
C VAL A 521 -2.99 3.52 9.88
N LYS A 522 -3.80 4.10 10.77
CA LYS A 522 -3.31 4.71 12.02
C LYS A 522 -2.54 3.71 12.87
N LYS A 523 -3.12 2.51 13.08
CA LYS A 523 -2.45 1.43 13.84
C LYS A 523 -1.13 1.01 13.20
N ALA A 524 -1.10 0.88 11.88
CA ALA A 524 0.11 0.51 11.15
C ALA A 524 1.22 1.57 11.28
N ILE A 525 0.88 2.86 11.22
CA ILE A 525 1.87 3.94 11.42
C ILE A 525 2.38 3.95 12.85
N ILE A 526 1.50 3.83 13.86
CA ILE A 526 1.89 3.83 15.28
C ILE A 526 2.83 2.66 15.62
N ALA A 527 2.56 1.49 15.04
CA ALA A 527 3.39 0.30 15.24
C ALA A 527 4.81 0.43 14.65
N ASP A 528 5.05 1.38 13.74
CA ASP A 528 6.35 1.59 13.10
C ASP A 528 7.07 2.82 13.67
N GLU A 529 7.88 2.58 14.70
CA GLU A 529 8.67 3.63 15.37
C GLU A 529 9.59 4.40 14.40
N LYS A 530 10.17 3.73 13.40
CA LYS A 530 11.07 4.37 12.42
C LYS A 530 10.26 5.32 11.54
N TRP A 531 9.07 4.93 11.13
CA TRP A 531 8.19 5.77 10.32
C TRP A 531 7.68 6.98 11.11
N CYS A 532 7.24 6.77 12.36
CA CYS A 532 6.85 7.85 13.26
C CYS A 532 7.99 8.85 13.47
N LYS A 533 9.20 8.38 13.79
CA LYS A 533 10.37 9.25 13.98
C LYS A 533 10.69 10.05 12.70
N TRP A 534 10.64 9.41 11.53
CA TRP A 534 10.85 10.09 10.25
C TRP A 534 9.82 11.21 10.02
N LEU A 535 8.55 10.96 10.32
CA LEU A 535 7.49 11.96 10.20
C LEU A 535 7.77 13.16 11.14
N GLU A 536 8.17 12.91 12.39
CA GLU A 536 8.53 13.97 13.34
C GLU A 536 9.75 14.79 12.91
N ASP A 537 10.82 14.11 12.47
CA ASP A 537 12.04 14.75 11.98
C ASP A 537 11.78 15.57 10.72
N CYS A 538 10.87 15.10 9.86
CA CYS A 538 10.40 15.88 8.70
C CYS A 538 9.66 17.15 9.15
N THR A 539 8.72 17.05 10.11
CA THR A 539 7.96 18.24 10.56
C THR A 539 8.82 19.31 11.22
N SER A 540 9.83 18.89 11.98
CA SER A 540 10.78 19.78 12.65
C SER A 540 11.82 20.38 11.70
N GLY A 541 11.86 19.95 10.43
CA GLY A 541 12.85 20.42 9.46
C GLY A 541 14.27 19.94 9.77
N ARG A 542 14.42 18.88 10.59
CA ARG A 542 15.72 18.28 10.93
C ARG A 542 16.31 17.46 9.77
N LEU A 543 15.47 17.06 8.81
CA LEU A 543 15.89 16.27 7.64
C LEU A 543 16.33 17.17 6.48
N PRO A 544 17.60 17.11 6.04
CA PRO A 544 18.11 17.94 4.94
C PRO A 544 17.37 17.75 3.62
N CYS A 545 16.87 16.55 3.35
CA CYS A 545 16.15 16.19 2.12
C CYS A 545 14.66 16.60 2.12
N CYS A 546 14.13 17.15 3.23
CA CYS A 546 12.70 17.44 3.42
C CYS A 546 12.42 18.91 3.82
N ASN A 547 13.09 19.86 3.17
CA ASN A 547 12.88 21.30 3.39
C ASN A 547 11.59 21.85 2.78
N ASP A 548 10.83 21.02 2.08
CA ASP A 548 9.60 21.41 1.42
C ASP A 548 8.41 21.47 2.39
N LEU A 549 7.81 22.65 2.49
CA LEU A 549 6.74 22.95 3.45
C LEU A 549 5.47 22.14 3.20
N LYS A 550 5.20 21.74 1.96
CA LYS A 550 4.06 20.86 1.65
C LYS A 550 4.26 19.51 2.33
N ILE A 551 5.47 18.96 2.28
CA ILE A 551 5.81 17.69 2.94
C ILE A 551 5.68 17.83 4.44
N GLN A 552 6.26 18.88 5.02
CA GLN A 552 6.19 19.15 6.47
C GLN A 552 4.73 19.26 6.95
N SER A 553 3.89 19.97 6.19
CA SER A 553 2.47 20.07 6.50
C SER A 553 1.77 18.72 6.43
N TYR A 554 1.98 17.91 5.38
CA TYR A 554 1.33 16.60 5.28
C TYR A 554 1.79 15.65 6.40
N CYS A 555 3.08 15.65 6.74
CA CYS A 555 3.61 14.86 7.85
C CYS A 555 2.99 15.27 9.19
N ARG A 556 2.85 16.58 9.44
CA ARG A 556 2.22 17.08 10.67
C ARG A 556 0.74 16.73 10.73
N SER A 557 0.01 16.90 9.63
CA SER A 557 -1.40 16.49 9.52
C SER A 557 -1.56 14.98 9.75
N THR A 558 -0.65 14.16 9.22
CA THR A 558 -0.64 12.70 9.43
C THR A 558 -0.45 12.36 10.90
N LEU A 559 0.56 12.95 11.56
CA LEU A 559 0.80 12.77 13.00
C LEU A 559 -0.41 13.20 13.85
N LEU A 560 -1.04 14.32 13.51
CA LEU A 560 -2.25 14.80 14.18
C LEU A 560 -3.43 13.81 14.00
N ASN A 561 -3.66 13.31 12.78
CA ASN A 561 -4.73 12.36 12.51
C ASN A 561 -4.53 11.02 13.26
N VAL A 562 -3.27 10.58 13.38
CA VAL A 562 -2.89 9.34 14.06
C VAL A 562 -3.01 9.49 15.57
N ARG A 563 -2.35 10.49 16.18
CA ARG A 563 -2.27 10.67 17.65
C ARG A 563 -3.59 11.08 18.30
N CYS A 564 -4.40 11.89 17.63
CA CYS A 564 -5.70 12.28 18.17
C CYS A 564 -6.70 11.10 18.33
N SER A 565 -6.34 9.90 17.86
CA SER A 565 -7.17 8.69 17.95
C SER A 565 -6.95 7.87 19.22
N GLU A 566 -5.91 8.16 20.03
CA GLU A 566 -5.67 7.48 21.30
C GLU A 566 -6.70 7.83 22.40
N ASN A 567 -7.58 8.81 22.15
CA ASN A 567 -8.47 9.38 23.17
C ASN A 567 -9.95 8.93 23.14
N GLY A 568 -10.28 7.76 22.56
CA GLY A 568 -11.66 7.25 22.56
C GLY A 568 -11.82 5.76 22.24
N VAL A 569 -12.38 5.05 23.22
CA VAL A 569 -12.89 3.66 23.22
C VAL A 569 -13.47 3.21 21.87
N ASN A 570 -13.17 1.95 21.51
CA ASN A 570 -13.83 1.17 20.44
C ASN A 570 -15.35 1.39 20.43
N HIS A 571 -15.87 2.15 19.48
CA HIS A 571 -17.25 1.97 19.03
C HIS A 571 -17.36 2.23 17.52
N THR A 572 -17.70 1.15 16.83
CA THR A 572 -18.45 1.15 15.57
C THR A 572 -19.66 2.07 15.66
N CYS A 573 -19.80 3.08 14.80
CA CYS A 573 -21.02 3.33 13.99
C CYS A 573 -20.92 4.62 13.16
N PHE A 574 -21.56 4.57 11.99
CA PHE A 574 -21.93 5.68 11.12
C PHE A 574 -22.86 6.70 11.81
N ASN A 575 -22.76 7.96 11.35
CA ASN A 575 -23.81 8.98 11.28
C ASN A 575 -24.93 8.94 12.34
N MET A 576 -24.84 9.77 13.37
CA MET A 576 -25.87 10.74 13.72
C MET A 576 -25.32 11.74 14.72
N ALA A 577 -25.78 12.98 14.61
CA ALA A 577 -25.45 14.04 15.55
C ALA A 577 -25.90 13.66 16.97
N THR A 578 -24.95 13.62 17.90
CA THR A 578 -25.22 13.73 19.33
C THR A 578 -24.48 14.95 19.86
N GLU A 579 -25.24 15.89 20.42
CA GLU A 579 -24.87 17.27 20.73
C GLU A 579 -23.77 17.48 21.80
N ASN A 580 -23.12 16.45 22.36
CA ASN A 580 -22.14 16.64 23.44
C ASN A 580 -20.85 15.80 23.36
N GLY A 581 -20.53 15.19 22.22
CA GLY A 581 -19.21 14.57 21.99
C GLY A 581 -18.23 15.56 21.33
N LYS A 582 -17.10 15.90 21.97
CA LYS A 582 -16.01 16.65 21.31
C LYS A 582 -15.53 15.85 20.09
N ARG A 583 -15.91 16.31 18.89
CA ARG A 583 -15.48 15.70 17.63
C ARG A 583 -13.96 15.86 17.48
N ILE A 584 -13.25 14.75 17.30
CA ILE A 584 -11.80 14.73 17.12
C ILE A 584 -11.47 15.46 15.79
N PRO A 585 -10.55 16.45 15.79
CA PRO A 585 -10.16 17.15 14.57
C PRO A 585 -9.55 16.21 13.52
N GLN A 586 -9.91 16.41 12.25
CA GLN A 586 -9.41 15.67 11.10
C GLN A 586 -8.78 16.64 10.09
N TYR A 587 -7.54 16.36 9.70
CA TYR A 587 -6.74 17.19 8.80
C TYR A 587 -6.66 16.54 7.41
N GLU A 588 -7.62 16.89 6.55
CA GLU A 588 -7.78 16.31 5.22
C GLU A 588 -6.80 16.88 4.16
N ASP A 589 -6.77 16.26 2.98
CA ASP A 589 -6.03 16.77 1.81
C ASP A 589 -6.44 18.21 1.45
N ARG A 590 -5.49 18.95 0.87
CA ARG A 590 -5.63 20.36 0.43
C ARG A 590 -5.76 21.41 1.55
N LEU A 591 -5.69 21.00 2.82
CA LEU A 591 -5.50 21.90 3.97
C LEU A 591 -4.02 21.86 4.39
N PHE A 592 -3.35 23.01 4.39
CA PHE A 592 -1.95 23.11 4.77
C PHE A 592 -1.76 23.90 6.07
N LEU A 593 -0.84 23.43 6.90
CA LEU A 593 -0.41 24.07 8.13
C LEU A 593 0.82 24.94 7.79
N LEU A 594 0.71 26.25 7.97
CA LEU A 594 1.79 27.19 7.63
C LEU A 594 2.94 27.13 8.64
N ASN A 595 2.62 26.87 9.91
CA ASN A 595 3.57 26.77 11.03
C ASN A 595 3.54 25.37 11.71
N PRO A 596 3.84 24.27 11.00
CA PRO A 596 3.65 22.90 11.51
C PRO A 596 4.51 22.58 12.76
N GLN A 597 5.60 23.32 12.95
CA GLN A 597 6.52 23.21 14.10
C GLN A 597 5.97 23.84 15.38
N SER A 598 4.90 24.63 15.29
CA SER A 598 4.35 25.32 16.45
C SER A 598 3.83 24.31 17.50
N PRO A 599 4.05 24.57 18.80
CA PRO A 599 3.55 23.72 19.87
C PRO A 599 2.02 23.68 19.94
N HIS A 600 1.31 24.63 19.29
CA HIS A 600 -0.15 24.61 19.14
C HIS A 600 -0.70 23.38 18.40
N TRP A 601 0.17 22.68 17.69
CA TRP A 601 -0.14 21.43 17.00
C TRP A 601 0.27 20.19 17.81
N ALA A 602 0.71 20.34 19.07
CA ALA A 602 0.94 19.21 19.96
C ALA A 602 -0.41 18.56 20.33
N CYS A 603 -0.46 17.23 20.30
CA CYS A 603 -1.62 16.48 20.80
C CYS A 603 -1.50 16.44 22.33
N PHE A 604 -2.49 16.97 23.04
CA PHE A 604 -2.53 16.91 24.50
C PHE A 604 -3.06 15.53 24.94
N ASP A 605 -2.32 14.85 25.82
CA ASP A 605 -2.81 13.67 26.52
C ASP A 605 -3.85 14.08 27.57
N LYS A 606 -4.91 13.28 27.70
CA LYS A 606 -6.07 13.59 28.56
C LYS A 606 -5.76 13.64 30.06
N ASN A 607 -4.57 13.24 30.50
CA ASN A 607 -4.25 13.20 31.93
C ASN A 607 -4.17 14.60 32.58
N ASP A 608 -4.04 15.67 31.80
CA ASP A 608 -3.89 17.03 32.34
C ASP A 608 -5.18 17.86 32.37
N LEU A 609 -6.31 17.33 31.88
CA LEU A 609 -7.59 18.05 31.88
C LEU A 609 -8.53 17.71 33.05
N ASP A 610 -8.19 16.70 33.86
CA ASP A 610 -9.00 16.28 35.03
C ASP A 610 -8.55 16.90 36.37
N VAL A 611 -7.53 17.76 36.41
CA VAL A 611 -7.08 18.40 37.67
C VAL A 611 -7.75 19.76 37.94
N SER A 612 -8.48 20.35 36.99
CA SER A 612 -9.13 21.66 37.18
C SER A 612 -10.56 21.61 37.73
N SER A 613 -11.02 20.49 38.29
CA SER A 613 -12.35 20.39 38.90
C SER A 613 -12.43 19.57 40.19
N SER A 614 -11.49 19.73 41.12
CA SER A 614 -11.78 19.49 42.54
C SER A 614 -10.66 19.99 43.47
N SER A 615 -10.95 21.06 44.21
CA SER A 615 -10.78 21.13 45.68
C SER A 615 -10.81 22.58 46.16
N SER A 616 -12.00 23.01 46.54
CA SER A 616 -12.17 23.98 47.61
C SER A 616 -11.66 23.36 48.92
N GLY A 617 -10.60 23.92 49.49
CA GLY A 617 -10.05 23.41 50.74
C GLY A 617 -8.89 24.27 51.23
N ALA A 618 -9.20 25.35 51.93
CA ALA A 618 -8.24 26.14 52.68
C ALA A 618 -7.51 25.27 53.71
N LYS A 619 -6.17 25.20 53.64
CA LYS A 619 -5.32 24.95 54.81
C LYS A 619 -4.01 25.73 54.72
N SER A 620 -3.64 26.22 55.88
CA SER A 620 -2.64 27.21 56.25
C SER A 620 -1.19 26.75 56.13
N ILE A 621 -0.34 27.72 55.76
CA ILE A 621 0.99 28.04 56.29
C ILE A 621 1.69 26.94 57.10
N GLU A 622 2.84 26.49 56.60
CA GLU A 622 4.05 26.34 57.42
C GLU A 622 5.29 26.65 56.55
N ILE A 623 6.06 27.61 57.04
CA ILE A 623 7.35 28.05 56.51
C ILE A 623 8.38 27.11 57.14
N ASP A 624 9.19 26.44 56.33
CA ASP A 624 10.45 25.89 56.85
C ASP A 624 11.59 26.23 55.90
N THR A 625 12.55 26.95 56.47
CA THR A 625 13.73 27.52 55.85
C THR A 625 14.89 26.54 56.00
N SER A 626 15.50 26.12 54.90
CA SER A 626 16.92 25.74 54.90
C SER A 626 17.52 25.83 53.51
N ASP A 627 18.39 26.82 53.35
CA ASP A 627 19.29 27.03 52.22
C ASP A 627 20.22 25.83 52.02
N THR A 628 20.38 25.36 50.79
CA THR A 628 21.73 25.08 50.24
C THR A 628 21.72 25.10 48.71
N SER A 629 22.56 25.96 48.17
CA SER A 629 22.74 26.27 46.75
C SER A 629 23.39 25.12 45.97
N SER A 630 22.76 24.71 44.88
CA SER A 630 23.48 24.22 43.68
C SER A 630 22.70 24.61 42.43
N SER A 631 23.35 25.40 41.57
CA SER A 631 22.83 25.92 40.31
C SER A 631 22.55 24.81 39.30
N SER A 632 21.29 24.60 38.97
CA SER A 632 20.86 24.02 37.71
C SER A 632 19.85 24.97 37.07
N HIS A 633 20.10 25.35 35.82
CA HIS A 633 19.13 26.03 34.97
C HIS A 633 17.93 25.10 34.77
N ASP A 634 16.94 25.18 35.66
CA ASP A 634 15.61 24.65 35.39
C ASP A 634 14.95 25.59 34.39
N THR A 635 15.07 25.24 33.11
CA THR A 635 14.11 25.67 32.09
C THR A 635 12.74 25.17 32.54
N VAL A 636 12.00 26.05 33.21
CA VAL A 636 10.56 25.92 33.42
C VAL A 636 9.95 25.63 32.05
N VAL A 637 9.51 24.38 31.86
CA VAL A 637 8.71 23.97 30.72
C VAL A 637 7.38 24.69 30.89
N HIS A 638 7.27 25.89 30.34
CA HIS A 638 5.97 26.53 30.18
C HIS A 638 5.12 25.60 29.32
N GLU A 639 4.04 25.06 29.91
CA GLU A 639 2.97 24.42 29.15
C GLU A 639 2.59 25.34 27.98
N PRO A 640 2.58 24.83 26.73
CA PRO A 640 2.21 25.65 25.60
C PRO A 640 0.72 25.98 25.70
N ALA A 641 0.41 27.24 26.02
CA ALA A 641 -0.95 27.75 26.09
C ALA A 641 -1.72 27.44 24.79
N ALA A 642 -2.95 26.93 24.93
CA ALA A 642 -3.80 26.58 23.80
C ALA A 642 -3.96 27.77 22.83
N PRO A 643 -4.02 27.51 21.49
CA PRO A 643 -4.14 28.57 20.51
C PRO A 643 -5.46 29.33 20.66
N LEU A 644 -5.39 30.66 20.65
CA LEU A 644 -6.53 31.56 20.84
C LEU A 644 -7.29 31.82 19.53
N PHE A 645 -6.60 31.74 18.38
CA PHE A 645 -7.15 32.08 17.07
C PHE A 645 -6.86 31.01 16.02
N ASP A 646 -7.73 30.95 15.02
CA ASP A 646 -7.43 30.37 13.71
C ASP A 646 -7.34 31.48 12.66
N VAL A 647 -6.23 31.54 11.92
CA VAL A 647 -6.09 32.44 10.77
C VAL A 647 -6.02 31.59 9.50
N VAL A 648 -6.97 31.80 8.59
CA VAL A 648 -7.13 30.97 7.39
C VAL A 648 -6.89 31.81 6.14
N PHE A 649 -5.87 31.42 5.38
CA PHE A 649 -5.46 32.05 4.13
C PHE A 649 -6.13 31.41 2.92
N VAL A 650 -6.82 32.21 2.11
CA VAL A 650 -7.59 31.75 0.92
C VAL A 650 -7.15 32.52 -0.33
N HIS A 651 -6.46 31.82 -1.25
CA HIS A 651 -5.85 32.42 -2.44
C HIS A 651 -6.86 32.77 -3.54
N GLY A 652 -6.44 33.57 -4.54
CA GLY A 652 -7.28 33.93 -5.70
C GLY A 652 -7.18 32.96 -6.90
N LEU A 653 -7.73 33.37 -8.05
CA LEU A 653 -7.61 32.66 -9.33
C LEU A 653 -6.13 32.49 -9.72
N ARG A 654 -5.76 31.27 -10.13
CA ARG A 654 -4.36 30.86 -10.43
C ARG A 654 -3.36 31.08 -9.28
N GLY A 655 -3.86 31.41 -8.09
CA GLY A 655 -3.08 31.46 -6.88
C GLY A 655 -2.72 30.06 -6.40
N GLY A 656 -1.84 30.01 -5.40
CA GLY A 656 -1.44 28.77 -4.76
C GLY A 656 -1.39 28.94 -3.23
N PRO A 657 -1.52 27.84 -2.47
CA PRO A 657 -1.54 27.88 -1.00
C PRO A 657 -0.31 28.55 -0.39
N PHE A 658 0.83 28.55 -1.06
CA PHE A 658 2.06 29.25 -0.63
C PHE A 658 2.43 30.39 -1.58
N ASN A 659 2.28 30.19 -2.89
CA ASN A 659 2.72 31.13 -3.94
C ASN A 659 2.05 32.51 -3.83
N SER A 660 0.79 32.54 -3.39
CA SER A 660 0.04 33.79 -3.24
C SER A 660 0.57 34.64 -2.08
N TRP A 661 1.08 34.01 -1.02
CA TRP A 661 1.49 34.69 0.21
C TRP A 661 2.99 34.87 0.28
N ARG A 662 3.60 35.20 -0.86
CA ARG A 662 5.04 35.38 -0.95
C ARG A 662 5.48 36.78 -0.55
N ILE A 663 6.73 36.89 -0.13
CA ILE A 663 7.43 38.17 -0.05
C ILE A 663 7.78 38.56 -1.49
N ALA A 664 7.43 39.77 -1.89
CA ALA A 664 7.74 40.26 -3.23
C ALA A 664 9.03 41.08 -3.23
N ASP A 665 9.79 41.01 -4.32
CA ASP A 665 10.96 41.88 -4.53
C ASP A 665 10.52 43.33 -4.81
N ASN A 666 9.38 43.50 -5.48
CA ASN A 666 8.78 44.80 -5.80
C ASN A 666 7.25 44.72 -5.86
N LYS A 667 6.57 45.87 -5.90
CA LYS A 667 5.11 45.97 -5.94
C LYS A 667 4.51 45.99 -7.35
N SER A 668 5.34 46.07 -8.39
CA SER A 668 4.90 46.22 -9.78
C SER A 668 5.51 45.17 -10.70
N SER A 669 4.66 44.41 -11.38
CA SER A 669 5.10 43.39 -12.33
C SER A 669 5.68 44.02 -13.60
N THR A 670 6.98 43.80 -13.84
CA THR A 670 7.64 44.09 -15.11
C THR A 670 7.53 42.90 -16.07
N THR A 671 7.35 43.19 -17.35
CA THR A 671 6.93 42.28 -18.44
C THR A 671 7.99 41.25 -18.88
N SER A 672 8.45 40.38 -17.98
CA SER A 672 9.23 39.21 -18.41
C SER A 672 9.13 37.96 -17.51
N LYS A 673 8.62 38.07 -16.28
CA LYS A 673 8.45 36.91 -15.35
C LYS A 673 7.23 36.97 -14.41
N ALA A 674 6.56 38.11 -14.30
CA ALA A 674 5.60 38.41 -13.22
C ALA A 674 4.14 38.63 -13.68
N GLY A 675 3.75 38.19 -14.88
CA GLY A 675 2.34 38.32 -15.31
C GLY A 675 1.37 37.51 -14.43
N PHE A 676 0.07 37.55 -14.74
CA PHE A 676 -0.96 36.65 -14.17
C PHE A 676 -0.66 35.14 -14.40
N VAL A 677 0.48 34.83 -15.01
CA VAL A 677 1.11 33.53 -15.23
C VAL A 677 2.44 33.49 -14.47
N GLU A 678 2.42 33.38 -13.14
CA GLU A 678 3.64 33.05 -12.41
C GLU A 678 3.95 31.57 -12.63
N ASN A 679 4.89 31.24 -13.54
CA ASN A 679 5.48 29.90 -13.67
C ASN A 679 6.45 29.61 -12.50
N ILE A 680 6.01 29.83 -11.26
CA ILE A 680 6.89 29.76 -10.09
C ILE A 680 6.28 28.84 -9.05
N ASP A 681 6.13 27.56 -9.42
CA ASP A 681 5.75 26.50 -8.48
C ASP A 681 6.97 25.86 -7.79
N GLN A 682 8.18 26.06 -8.33
CA GLN A 682 9.42 25.47 -7.80
C GLN A 682 9.96 26.19 -6.56
N GLU A 683 9.91 27.53 -6.53
CA GLU A 683 10.42 28.33 -5.39
C GLU A 683 9.34 28.68 -4.35
N ALA A 684 8.07 28.42 -4.66
CA ALA A 684 6.99 28.86 -3.81
C ALA A 684 6.83 27.99 -2.56
N GLY A 685 6.99 28.64 -1.40
CA GLY A 685 7.06 27.94 -0.13
C GLY A 685 8.46 27.40 0.16
N LEU A 686 9.53 28.09 -0.26
CA LEU A 686 10.84 27.91 0.35
C LEU A 686 10.93 28.76 1.63
N GLN A 687 11.84 28.42 2.54
CA GLN A 687 12.17 29.29 3.68
C GLN A 687 12.69 30.63 3.15
N GLY A 688 12.29 31.74 3.76
CA GLY A 688 12.55 33.10 3.30
C GLY A 688 11.50 33.67 2.33
N THR A 689 10.50 32.88 1.91
CA THR A 689 9.59 33.28 0.81
C THR A 689 8.16 33.51 1.24
N CYS A 690 7.69 32.99 2.37
CA CYS A 690 6.26 32.97 2.71
C CYS A 690 5.97 33.74 4.00
N TRP A 691 5.48 34.98 3.86
CA TRP A 691 5.34 35.91 4.98
C TRP A 691 4.40 35.43 6.10
N PRO A 692 3.29 34.69 5.87
CA PRO A 692 2.46 34.19 6.97
C PRO A 692 3.22 33.18 7.84
N ARG A 693 4.06 32.36 7.21
CA ARG A 693 4.86 31.36 7.92
C ARG A 693 5.99 32.00 8.72
N GLU A 694 6.64 33.01 8.18
CA GLU A 694 7.89 33.53 8.76
C GLU A 694 7.68 34.74 9.66
N TRP A 695 6.90 35.71 9.18
CA TRP A 695 6.71 36.96 9.91
C TRP A 695 5.51 36.85 10.83
N LEU A 696 4.35 36.44 10.29
CA LEU A 696 3.12 36.39 11.08
C LEU A 696 3.15 35.33 12.18
N SER A 697 3.77 34.16 11.95
CA SER A 697 3.87 33.14 12.98
C SER A 697 4.67 33.58 14.21
N SER A 698 5.65 34.49 14.01
CA SER A 698 6.46 35.08 15.08
C SER A 698 5.74 36.28 15.72
N ASP A 699 5.14 37.15 14.90
CA ASP A 699 4.54 38.40 15.36
C ASP A 699 3.13 38.21 15.95
N PHE A 700 2.46 37.08 15.64
CA PHE A 700 1.17 36.67 16.16
C PHE A 700 1.17 35.18 16.56
N PRO A 701 1.97 34.80 17.59
CA PRO A 701 2.25 33.40 17.89
C PRO A 701 1.07 32.66 18.53
N CYS A 702 -0.01 33.35 18.92
CA CYS A 702 -1.19 32.75 19.54
C CYS A 702 -2.20 32.15 18.54
N ALA A 703 -1.87 32.07 17.25
CA ALA A 703 -2.75 31.57 16.21
C ALA A 703 -2.25 30.28 15.56
N ARG A 704 -3.21 29.41 15.21
CA ARG A 704 -2.99 28.38 14.19
C ARG A 704 -3.12 29.00 12.81
N LEU A 705 -2.13 28.78 11.96
CA LEU A 705 -2.10 29.36 10.62
C LEU A 705 -2.38 28.28 9.57
N PHE A 706 -3.48 28.44 8.84
CA PHE A 706 -3.91 27.54 7.78
C PHE A 706 -3.84 28.23 6.43
N THR A 707 -3.54 27.48 5.38
CA THR A 707 -3.78 27.90 3.98
C THR A 707 -4.47 26.77 3.23
N VAL A 708 -5.42 27.11 2.36
CA VAL A 708 -6.22 26.13 1.62
C VAL A 708 -5.83 26.08 0.15
N LYS A 709 -5.93 24.89 -0.45
CA LYS A 709 -5.77 24.71 -1.90
C LYS A 709 -7.09 24.28 -2.54
N TYR A 710 -7.42 24.89 -3.66
CA TYR A 710 -8.55 24.48 -4.49
C TYR A 710 -8.27 24.76 -5.96
N LYS A 711 -8.96 24.05 -6.87
CA LYS A 711 -8.78 24.23 -8.32
C LYS A 711 -9.40 25.56 -8.75
N THR A 712 -8.56 26.44 -9.30
CA THR A 712 -8.97 27.75 -9.82
C THR A 712 -8.47 27.93 -11.25
N ASN A 713 -9.26 27.50 -12.24
CA ASN A 713 -8.89 27.61 -13.64
C ASN A 713 -9.51 28.86 -14.26
N LEU A 714 -8.81 29.49 -15.21
CA LEU A 714 -9.33 30.66 -15.92
C LEU A 714 -10.29 30.28 -17.06
N THR A 715 -10.08 29.12 -17.66
CA THR A 715 -10.83 28.68 -18.84
C THR A 715 -11.21 27.23 -18.68
N GLN A 716 -12.33 26.81 -19.27
CA GLN A 716 -12.70 25.39 -19.31
C GLN A 716 -11.62 24.53 -19.99
N TRP A 717 -10.86 25.13 -20.92
CA TRP A 717 -9.76 24.47 -21.64
C TRP A 717 -8.52 24.21 -20.78
N THR A 718 -8.29 25.01 -19.74
CA THR A 718 -7.26 24.75 -18.72
C THR A 718 -7.74 23.75 -17.64
N GLY A 719 -8.94 23.20 -17.81
CA GLY A 719 -9.57 22.17 -17.01
C GLY A 719 -10.87 22.65 -16.33
N ALA A 720 -11.75 21.72 -15.98
CA ALA A 720 -12.96 22.04 -15.23
C ALA A 720 -12.63 22.56 -13.81
N SER A 721 -13.27 23.67 -13.41
CA SER A 721 -13.28 24.17 -12.04
C SER A 721 -14.68 24.06 -11.47
N LEU A 722 -14.77 23.72 -10.18
CA LEU A 722 -16.05 23.67 -9.48
C LEU A 722 -16.67 25.08 -9.41
N PRO A 723 -18.01 25.20 -9.44
CA PRO A 723 -18.72 26.45 -9.13
C PRO A 723 -18.35 27.02 -7.75
N LEU A 724 -18.53 28.33 -7.55
CA LEU A 724 -18.14 29.00 -6.29
C LEU A 724 -18.78 28.33 -5.07
N GLN A 725 -20.04 27.96 -5.18
CA GLN A 725 -20.79 27.28 -4.11
C GLN A 725 -20.19 25.92 -3.75
N GLU A 726 -19.79 25.11 -4.73
CA GLU A 726 -19.22 23.78 -4.49
C GLU A 726 -17.83 23.88 -3.87
N VAL A 727 -16.97 24.78 -4.37
CA VAL A 727 -15.65 25.07 -3.77
C VAL A 727 -15.81 25.48 -2.31
N SER A 728 -16.71 26.43 -2.05
CA SER A 728 -16.94 26.97 -0.71
C SER A 728 -17.48 25.91 0.25
N SER A 729 -18.39 25.06 -0.21
CA SER A 729 -18.97 23.97 0.59
C SER A 729 -17.93 22.88 0.90
N MET A 730 -17.06 22.53 -0.06
CA MET A 730 -15.96 21.60 0.14
C MET A 730 -14.98 22.14 1.19
N LEU A 731 -14.53 23.40 1.05
CA LEU A 731 -13.60 24.02 1.98
C LEU A 731 -14.20 24.18 3.39
N LEU A 732 -15.48 24.57 3.49
CA LEU A 732 -16.21 24.66 4.76
C LEU A 732 -16.12 23.34 5.53
N ARG A 733 -16.45 22.22 4.89
CA ARG A 733 -16.44 20.89 5.52
C ARG A 733 -15.06 20.52 6.03
N LYS A 734 -14.01 20.74 5.22
CA LYS A 734 -12.62 20.43 5.59
C LYS A 734 -12.13 21.29 6.76
N LEU A 735 -12.46 22.59 6.77
CA LEU A 735 -12.10 23.50 7.86
C LEU A 735 -12.82 23.14 9.17
N VAL A 736 -14.13 22.88 9.10
CA VAL A 736 -14.91 22.43 10.27
C VAL A 736 -14.38 21.09 10.79
N ALA A 737 -14.03 20.15 9.92
CA ALA A 737 -13.43 18.87 10.30
C ALA A 737 -12.10 19.06 11.03
N ALA A 738 -11.27 20.03 10.62
CA ALA A 738 -10.03 20.43 11.30
C ALA A 738 -10.24 21.24 12.60
N GLY A 739 -11.50 21.40 13.03
CA GLY A 739 -11.89 22.12 14.24
C GLY A 739 -11.87 23.65 14.10
N VAL A 740 -11.80 24.19 12.88
CA VAL A 740 -11.91 25.64 12.63
C VAL A 740 -13.34 26.08 12.96
N GLY A 741 -13.47 27.21 13.64
CA GLY A 741 -14.74 27.70 14.19
C GLY A 741 -15.02 27.24 15.62
N SER A 742 -14.16 26.42 16.23
CA SER A 742 -14.21 26.14 17.68
C SER A 742 -13.65 27.28 18.54
N ARG A 743 -12.99 28.24 17.90
CA ARG A 743 -12.39 29.46 18.45
C ARG A 743 -12.51 30.59 17.43
N PRO A 744 -12.23 31.84 17.80
CA PRO A 744 -12.23 32.97 16.89
C PRO A 744 -11.43 32.71 15.60
N VAL A 745 -12.06 32.95 14.46
CA VAL A 745 -11.50 32.74 13.11
C VAL A 745 -11.34 34.08 12.41
N VAL A 746 -10.17 34.28 11.79
CA VAL A 746 -9.92 35.39 10.86
C VAL A 746 -9.56 34.84 9.50
N PHE A 747 -10.26 35.29 8.46
CA PHE A 747 -9.92 34.94 7.08
C PHE A 747 -9.04 36.01 6.45
N VAL A 748 -7.94 35.61 5.84
CA VAL A 748 -7.08 36.48 5.02
C VAL A 748 -7.19 36.02 3.58
N THR A 749 -7.66 36.89 2.70
CA THR A 749 -8.15 36.49 1.38
C THR A 749 -7.57 37.34 0.28
N HIS A 750 -7.32 36.74 -0.88
CA HIS A 750 -6.90 37.47 -2.09
C HIS A 750 -7.88 37.24 -3.23
N SER A 751 -8.31 38.33 -3.87
CA SER A 751 -9.13 38.30 -5.08
C SER A 751 -10.37 37.40 -4.93
N MET A 752 -10.57 36.43 -5.82
CA MET A 752 -11.67 35.46 -5.76
C MET A 752 -11.75 34.72 -4.41
N GLY A 753 -10.64 34.55 -3.69
CA GLY A 753 -10.65 33.91 -2.36
C GLY A 753 -11.55 34.62 -1.36
N GLY A 754 -11.72 35.94 -1.48
CA GLY A 754 -12.64 36.70 -0.65
C GLY A 754 -14.09 36.31 -0.89
N LEU A 755 -14.47 36.10 -2.16
CA LEU A 755 -15.81 35.65 -2.54
C LEU A 755 -16.07 34.20 -2.12
N VAL A 756 -15.05 33.34 -2.17
CA VAL A 756 -15.12 31.99 -1.60
C VAL A 756 -15.46 32.05 -0.12
N VAL A 757 -14.81 32.92 0.65
CA VAL A 757 -15.12 33.08 2.10
C VAL A 757 -16.52 33.63 2.32
N LYS A 758 -16.97 34.65 1.56
CA LYS A 758 -18.35 35.16 1.69
C LYS A 758 -19.38 34.07 1.44
N GLN A 759 -19.20 33.30 0.35
CA GLN A 759 -20.05 32.17 0.02
C GLN A 759 -19.98 31.08 1.10
N MET A 760 -18.79 30.81 1.65
CA MET A 760 -18.57 29.83 2.71
C MET A 760 -19.35 30.16 3.98
N LEU A 761 -19.30 31.42 4.45
CA LEU A 761 -20.03 31.88 5.62
C LEU A 761 -21.55 31.84 5.39
N TYR A 762 -21.99 32.21 4.19
CA TYR A 762 -23.40 32.08 3.81
C TYR A 762 -23.86 30.62 3.83
N GLN A 763 -23.06 29.70 3.30
CA GLN A 763 -23.34 28.26 3.37
C GLN A 763 -23.28 27.72 4.81
N ALA A 764 -22.36 28.22 5.64
CA ALA A 764 -22.28 27.84 7.05
C ALA A 764 -23.57 28.17 7.78
N LYS A 765 -24.14 29.36 7.55
CA LYS A 765 -25.44 29.75 8.08
C LYS A 765 -26.57 28.85 7.57
N LEU A 766 -26.63 28.57 6.26
CA LEU A 766 -27.70 27.74 5.70
C LEU A 766 -27.68 26.28 6.17
N ASN A 767 -26.50 25.74 6.44
CA ASN A 767 -26.31 24.34 6.81
C ASN A 767 -26.07 24.14 8.32
N ASN A 768 -26.46 25.11 9.16
CA ASN A 768 -26.36 25.06 10.63
C ASN A 768 -24.94 24.81 11.18
N PHE A 769 -23.91 25.35 10.52
CA PHE A 769 -22.56 25.44 11.08
C PHE A 769 -22.42 26.72 11.91
N ASP A 770 -23.28 26.89 12.93
CA ASP A 770 -23.40 28.14 13.69
C ASP A 770 -22.07 28.59 14.30
N LYS A 771 -21.37 27.67 14.97
CA LYS A 771 -20.05 27.95 15.56
C LYS A 771 -19.07 28.51 14.54
N PHE A 772 -19.10 28.04 13.28
CA PHE A 772 -18.17 28.46 12.26
C PHE A 772 -18.37 29.94 11.87
N TYR A 773 -19.60 30.33 11.50
CA TYR A 773 -19.83 31.71 11.09
C TYR A 773 -19.93 32.68 12.26
N GLN A 774 -20.43 32.25 13.44
CA GLN A 774 -20.52 33.10 14.63
C GLN A 774 -19.15 33.40 15.24
N ASN A 775 -18.23 32.44 15.21
CA ASN A 775 -16.86 32.67 15.67
C ASN A 775 -15.95 33.25 14.58
N THR A 776 -16.46 33.53 13.37
CA THR A 776 -15.68 34.31 12.40
C THR A 776 -15.76 35.78 12.80
N VAL A 777 -14.64 36.32 13.31
CA VAL A 777 -14.58 37.65 13.92
C VAL A 777 -13.92 38.70 13.02
N GLY A 778 -13.23 38.27 11.96
CA GLY A 778 -12.57 39.20 11.03
C GLY A 778 -12.38 38.65 9.62
N ILE A 779 -12.41 39.53 8.63
CA ILE A 779 -12.00 39.22 7.25
C ILE A 779 -11.09 40.32 6.70
N VAL A 780 -9.97 39.90 6.12
CA VAL A 780 -9.05 40.74 5.36
C VAL A 780 -9.19 40.43 3.87
N PHE A 781 -9.47 41.45 3.06
CA PHE A 781 -9.67 41.35 1.61
C PHE A 781 -8.57 42.07 0.83
N TYR A 782 -7.66 41.34 0.18
CA TYR A 782 -6.73 41.91 -0.80
C TYR A 782 -7.34 41.89 -2.20
N SER A 783 -7.60 43.06 -2.79
CA SER A 783 -8.16 43.20 -4.14
C SER A 783 -9.37 42.29 -4.40
N CYS A 784 -10.30 42.18 -3.44
CA CYS A 784 -11.48 41.32 -3.60
C CYS A 784 -12.52 42.00 -4.50
N PRO A 785 -12.97 41.39 -5.61
CA PRO A 785 -13.96 41.98 -6.50
C PRO A 785 -15.38 41.85 -5.93
N HIS A 786 -15.73 42.66 -4.93
CA HIS A 786 -17.02 42.56 -4.24
C HIS A 786 -18.22 42.81 -5.14
N PHE A 787 -18.06 43.63 -6.19
CA PHE A 787 -19.11 43.97 -7.15
C PHE A 787 -18.79 43.53 -8.59
N GLY A 788 -17.80 42.66 -8.76
CA GLY A 788 -17.34 42.16 -10.06
C GLY A 788 -15.92 42.60 -10.41
N SER A 789 -15.40 42.11 -11.53
CA SER A 789 -14.05 42.47 -12.00
C SER A 789 -14.06 42.79 -13.49
N LYS A 790 -13.21 43.73 -13.92
CA LYS A 790 -13.06 44.07 -15.34
C LYS A 790 -12.60 42.85 -16.15
N LEU A 791 -11.84 41.95 -15.52
CA LEU A 791 -11.44 40.69 -16.13
C LEU A 791 -12.65 39.81 -16.46
N ALA A 792 -13.60 39.63 -15.54
CA ALA A 792 -14.78 38.80 -15.76
C ALA A 792 -15.74 39.36 -16.85
N ASP A 793 -15.77 40.68 -17.01
CA ASP A 793 -16.61 41.40 -17.98
C ASP A 793 -16.05 41.41 -19.40
N MET A 794 -14.80 40.96 -19.60
CA MET A 794 -14.19 40.90 -20.93
C MET A 794 -15.06 40.07 -21.89
N PRO A 795 -15.23 40.52 -23.15
CA PRO A 795 -15.92 39.74 -24.17
C PRO A 795 -15.05 38.55 -24.56
N TRP A 796 -15.18 37.44 -23.81
CA TRP A 796 -14.46 36.19 -24.02
C TRP A 796 -14.71 35.54 -25.40
N HIS A 797 -15.58 36.12 -26.23
CA HIS A 797 -15.95 35.65 -27.57
C HIS A 797 -15.08 36.20 -28.72
N MET A 798 -14.01 36.94 -28.45
CA MET A 798 -13.06 37.35 -29.50
C MET A 798 -12.11 36.20 -29.87
N GLY A 799 -12.62 35.28 -30.70
CA GLY A 799 -11.90 34.16 -31.32
C GLY A 799 -12.36 32.78 -30.83
N LEU A 800 -12.16 31.75 -31.65
CA LEU A 800 -12.48 30.32 -31.41
C LEU A 800 -11.83 29.67 -30.16
N VAL A 801 -11.23 30.45 -29.24
CA VAL A 801 -10.21 29.97 -28.29
C VAL A 801 -10.53 30.15 -26.80
N PHE A 802 -11.52 30.96 -26.36
CA PHE A 802 -11.68 31.26 -24.91
C PHE A 802 -13.11 31.09 -24.35
N ARG A 803 -13.49 29.88 -23.90
CA ARG A 803 -14.65 29.71 -23.00
C ARG A 803 -14.22 29.90 -21.53
N PRO A 804 -14.75 30.91 -20.82
CA PRO A 804 -14.39 31.15 -19.41
C PRO A 804 -14.88 30.01 -18.52
N ALA A 805 -14.15 29.74 -17.44
CA ALA A 805 -14.57 28.72 -16.47
C ALA A 805 -15.91 29.12 -15.80
N PRO A 806 -16.78 28.17 -15.39
CA PRO A 806 -18.07 28.48 -14.77
C PRO A 806 -17.96 29.45 -13.58
N SER A 807 -16.91 29.26 -12.77
CA SER A 807 -16.60 30.12 -11.62
C SER A 807 -16.26 31.58 -11.97
N ILE A 808 -15.95 31.91 -13.22
CA ILE A 808 -15.72 33.28 -13.70
C ILE A 808 -17.01 33.93 -14.21
N GLY A 809 -17.94 33.14 -14.75
CA GLY A 809 -19.25 33.64 -15.16
C GLY A 809 -20.04 34.26 -13.99
N GLU A 810 -19.89 33.69 -12.79
CA GLU A 810 -20.50 34.20 -11.55
C GLU A 810 -19.87 35.52 -11.04
N LEU A 811 -18.68 35.88 -11.55
CA LEU A 811 -17.88 37.05 -11.13
C LEU A 811 -18.10 38.31 -11.99
N ARG A 812 -19.04 38.28 -12.94
CA ARG A 812 -19.37 39.43 -13.78
C ARG A 812 -19.93 40.57 -12.94
N SER A 813 -19.60 41.79 -13.35
CA SER A 813 -20.14 43.00 -12.71
C SER A 813 -21.66 43.03 -12.84
N GLY A 814 -22.32 43.41 -11.74
CA GLY A 814 -23.79 43.40 -11.66
C GLY A 814 -24.42 42.03 -11.33
N SER A 815 -23.62 41.01 -11.00
CA SER A 815 -24.14 39.71 -10.52
C SER A 815 -24.94 39.89 -9.22
N PRO A 816 -26.25 39.51 -9.19
CA PRO A 816 -27.07 39.61 -7.98
C PRO A 816 -26.52 38.80 -6.80
N ARG A 817 -25.82 37.69 -7.11
CA ARG A 817 -25.22 36.84 -6.09
C ARG A 817 -24.09 37.54 -5.35
N LEU A 818 -23.28 38.35 -6.03
CA LEU A 818 -22.20 39.11 -5.39
C LEU A 818 -22.76 40.16 -4.41
N VAL A 819 -23.85 40.82 -4.81
CA VAL A 819 -24.57 41.78 -3.96
C VAL A 819 -25.12 41.09 -2.72
N GLU A 820 -25.83 39.97 -2.90
CA GLU A 820 -26.39 39.18 -1.78
C GLU A 820 -25.30 38.74 -0.79
N LEU A 821 -24.18 38.24 -1.29
CA LEU A 821 -23.04 37.85 -0.46
C LEU A 821 -22.43 39.06 0.26
N ASN A 822 -22.35 40.22 -0.39
CA ASN A 822 -21.84 41.43 0.24
C ASN A 822 -22.77 41.96 1.34
N ASP A 823 -24.07 41.95 1.09
CA ASP A 823 -25.09 42.39 2.04
C ASP A 823 -25.14 41.48 3.27
N PHE A 824 -24.94 40.17 3.07
CA PHE A 824 -24.83 39.21 4.17
C PHE A 824 -23.67 39.56 5.13
N ILE A 825 -22.49 39.88 4.59
CA ILE A 825 -21.33 40.28 5.40
C ILE A 825 -21.56 41.66 6.02
N ARG A 826 -22.15 42.61 5.29
CA ARG A 826 -22.53 43.93 5.83
C ARG A 826 -23.42 43.80 7.07
N HIS A 827 -24.38 42.87 7.04
CA HIS A 827 -25.26 42.59 8.18
C HIS A 827 -24.50 42.08 9.41
N LEU A 828 -23.49 41.23 9.23
CA LEU A 828 -22.64 40.76 10.33
C LEU A 828 -21.77 41.89 10.89
N HIS A 829 -21.20 42.72 10.02
CA HIS A 829 -20.41 43.88 10.40
C HIS A 829 -21.22 44.92 11.18
N ASN A 830 -22.42 45.27 10.70
CA ASN A 830 -23.30 46.24 11.36
C ASN A 830 -23.78 45.78 12.75
N LYS A 831 -23.75 44.47 13.01
CA LYS A 831 -24.03 43.90 14.34
C LYS A 831 -22.82 43.90 15.28
N GLY A 832 -21.65 44.35 14.81
CA GLY A 832 -20.39 44.30 15.57
C GLY A 832 -19.84 42.88 15.76
N LEU A 833 -20.33 41.89 15.00
CA LEU A 833 -19.89 40.50 15.11
C LEU A 833 -18.64 40.21 14.25
N LEU A 834 -18.39 41.04 13.24
CA LEU A 834 -17.37 40.81 12.23
C LEU A 834 -16.70 42.12 11.81
N ASP A 835 -15.39 42.23 11.97
CA ASP A 835 -14.63 43.36 11.44
C ASP A 835 -14.11 43.07 10.03
N VAL A 836 -13.94 44.12 9.22
CA VAL A 836 -13.47 44.01 7.85
C VAL A 836 -12.36 45.02 7.56
N LEU A 837 -11.27 44.53 6.97
CA LEU A 837 -10.18 45.30 6.40
C LEU A 837 -10.04 44.97 4.91
N SER A 838 -10.06 45.98 4.06
CA SER A 838 -9.92 45.83 2.60
C SER A 838 -8.70 46.56 2.08
N PHE A 839 -8.02 45.97 1.10
CA PHE A 839 -6.93 46.58 0.35
C PHE A 839 -7.31 46.70 -1.13
N SER A 840 -7.00 47.83 -1.75
CA SER A 840 -7.17 48.03 -3.20
C SER A 840 -5.84 48.20 -3.92
N GLU A 841 -5.72 47.61 -5.11
CA GLU A 841 -4.62 47.88 -6.05
C GLU A 841 -4.75 49.26 -6.70
N THR A 842 -3.66 49.76 -7.27
CA THR A 842 -3.66 51.01 -8.05
C THR A 842 -2.98 50.88 -9.41
N GLN A 843 -2.39 49.71 -9.74
CA GLN A 843 -1.66 49.49 -10.98
C GLN A 843 -2.24 48.36 -11.82
N VAL A 844 -2.12 48.51 -13.14
CA VAL A 844 -2.54 47.50 -14.11
C VAL A 844 -1.64 46.25 -14.08
N THR A 845 -2.27 45.08 -14.20
CA THR A 845 -1.59 43.78 -14.17
C THR A 845 -1.43 43.22 -15.59
N PRO A 846 -0.25 42.66 -15.97
CA PRO A 846 -0.08 41.98 -17.26
C PRO A 846 -0.87 40.65 -17.31
N ILE A 847 -1.72 40.47 -18.32
CA ILE A 847 -2.63 39.31 -18.46
C ILE A 847 -2.14 38.28 -19.49
N VAL A 848 -1.69 38.76 -20.65
CA VAL A 848 -1.15 37.94 -21.75
C VAL A 848 0.04 38.65 -22.35
N GLU A 849 1.08 37.89 -22.67
CA GLU A 849 2.28 38.35 -23.40
C GLU A 849 2.17 37.92 -24.87
N GLY A 850 2.36 38.87 -25.78
CA GLY A 850 2.47 38.65 -27.22
C GLY A 850 3.92 38.57 -27.68
N TYR A 851 4.15 38.03 -28.88
CA TYR A 851 5.47 38.02 -29.50
C TYR A 851 6.03 39.45 -29.62
N GLY A 852 7.29 39.65 -29.21
CA GLY A 852 7.97 40.96 -29.29
C GLY A 852 7.85 41.84 -28.04
N GLY A 853 7.47 41.29 -26.88
CA GLY A 853 7.46 42.01 -25.59
C GLY A 853 6.22 42.89 -25.37
N TRP A 854 5.20 42.79 -26.22
CA TRP A 854 3.90 43.42 -25.99
C TRP A 854 3.13 42.67 -24.90
N ALA A 855 2.53 43.37 -23.94
CA ALA A 855 1.68 42.75 -22.92
C ALA A 855 0.36 43.48 -22.78
N PHE A 856 -0.74 42.73 -22.80
CA PHE A 856 -2.06 43.27 -22.47
C PHE A 856 -2.13 43.50 -20.95
N ARG A 857 -2.29 44.76 -20.54
CA ARG A 857 -2.35 45.16 -19.12
C ARG A 857 -3.76 45.62 -18.78
N LEU A 858 -4.28 45.17 -17.65
CA LEU A 858 -5.62 45.48 -17.17
C LEU A 858 -5.61 45.72 -15.67
N GLU A 859 -6.30 46.76 -15.21
CA GLU A 859 -6.68 46.90 -13.80
C GLU A 859 -7.74 45.83 -13.49
N ILE A 860 -7.43 44.86 -12.64
CA ILE A 860 -8.27 43.66 -12.49
C ILE A 860 -9.48 43.99 -11.64
N VAL A 861 -9.25 44.63 -10.51
CA VAL A 861 -10.29 45.03 -9.57
C VAL A 861 -10.17 46.53 -9.31
N PRO A 862 -11.08 47.33 -9.87
CA PRO A 862 -11.08 48.76 -9.62
C PRO A 862 -11.49 49.05 -8.16
N ILE A 863 -11.09 50.21 -7.63
CA ILE A 863 -11.31 50.58 -6.22
C ILE A 863 -12.78 50.52 -5.81
N GLU A 864 -13.71 50.85 -6.71
CA GLU A 864 -15.16 50.81 -6.46
C GLU A 864 -15.67 49.38 -6.23
N SER A 865 -14.96 48.37 -6.76
CA SER A 865 -15.26 46.96 -6.51
C SER A 865 -14.44 46.37 -5.35
N ALA A 866 -13.24 46.89 -5.11
CA ALA A 866 -12.37 46.44 -4.02
C ALA A 866 -12.88 46.84 -2.62
N TYR A 867 -13.62 47.96 -2.52
CA TYR A 867 -14.24 48.40 -1.28
C TYR A 867 -15.69 47.90 -1.15
N PRO A 868 -16.05 47.13 -0.11
CA PRO A 868 -17.40 46.55 0.02
C PRO A 868 -18.47 47.56 0.49
N GLY A 869 -18.06 48.79 0.81
CA GLY A 869 -18.93 49.86 1.35
C GLY A 869 -19.00 49.91 2.88
N TYR A 870 -18.16 49.15 3.58
CA TYR A 870 -18.05 49.10 5.05
C TYR A 870 -16.66 48.56 5.44
N GLY A 871 -16.30 48.74 6.71
CA GLY A 871 -14.96 48.39 7.21
C GLY A 871 -13.90 49.42 6.82
N GLU A 872 -12.64 49.09 7.09
CA GLU A 872 -11.48 49.92 6.76
C GLU A 872 -10.98 49.65 5.34
N LEU A 873 -10.51 50.68 4.63
CA LEU A 873 -9.93 50.57 3.29
C LEU A 873 -8.52 51.16 3.26
N VAL A 874 -7.55 50.36 2.81
CA VAL A 874 -6.17 50.76 2.59
C VAL A 874 -5.85 50.71 1.10
N VAL A 875 -5.48 51.86 0.53
CA VAL A 875 -5.11 51.96 -0.89
C VAL A 875 -3.62 51.68 -1.05
N LEU A 876 -3.26 50.59 -1.75
CA LEU A 876 -1.87 50.19 -1.95
C LEU A 876 -1.26 50.90 -3.16
N ASN A 877 -0.58 52.01 -2.91
CA ASN A 877 0.08 52.79 -3.94
C ASN A 877 1.10 51.95 -4.75
N ALA A 878 1.16 52.22 -6.05
CA ALA A 878 2.10 51.58 -6.99
C ALA A 878 2.08 50.05 -6.98
N THR A 879 0.95 49.44 -6.58
CA THR A 879 0.82 47.99 -6.42
C THR A 879 -0.18 47.42 -7.41
N ASP A 880 0.19 46.31 -8.06
CA ASP A 880 -0.70 45.57 -8.97
C ASP A 880 -1.50 44.47 -8.25
N HIS A 881 -2.40 43.82 -8.98
CA HIS A 881 -3.32 42.81 -8.42
C HIS A 881 -2.60 41.62 -7.81
N VAL A 882 -1.51 41.17 -8.44
CA VAL A 882 -0.76 39.97 -8.04
C VAL A 882 0.06 40.24 -6.78
N ASN A 883 0.64 41.44 -6.64
CA ASN A 883 1.50 41.83 -5.52
C ASN A 883 0.76 42.53 -4.38
N SER A 884 -0.55 42.78 -4.52
CA SER A 884 -1.40 43.35 -3.45
C SER A 884 -1.33 42.57 -2.12
N CYS A 885 -1.22 41.24 -2.19
CA CYS A 885 -1.11 40.34 -1.03
C CYS A 885 0.34 39.92 -0.70
N LYS A 886 1.34 40.51 -1.38
CA LYS A 886 2.75 40.18 -1.26
C LYS A 886 3.55 41.37 -0.72
N PRO A 887 3.75 41.46 0.61
CA PRO A 887 4.53 42.55 1.20
C PRO A 887 6.00 42.48 0.78
N VAL A 888 6.64 43.64 0.62
CA VAL A 888 8.09 43.71 0.36
C VAL A 888 8.93 43.75 1.65
N SER A 889 8.30 44.14 2.76
CA SER A 889 8.93 44.23 4.08
C SER A 889 7.88 44.19 5.20
N ARG A 890 8.31 44.07 6.46
CA ARG A 890 7.40 44.12 7.62
C ARG A 890 6.74 45.49 7.86
N THR A 891 7.28 46.56 7.26
CA THR A 891 6.69 47.91 7.33
C THR A 891 5.77 48.20 6.15
N ASP A 892 5.63 47.27 5.20
CA ASP A 892 4.73 47.38 4.08
C ASP A 892 3.27 47.46 4.56
N PRO A 893 2.45 48.41 4.09
CA PRO A 893 1.07 48.55 4.53
C PRO A 893 0.25 47.27 4.37
N SER A 894 0.51 46.48 3.33
CA SER A 894 -0.19 45.20 3.13
C SER A 894 0.01 44.23 4.29
N TYR A 895 1.17 44.25 4.96
CA TYR A 895 1.43 43.41 6.13
C TYR A 895 1.15 44.12 7.45
N ALA A 896 1.63 45.36 7.62
CA ALA A 896 1.55 46.11 8.87
C ALA A 896 0.10 46.32 9.32
N GLU A 897 -0.78 46.74 8.41
CA GLU A 897 -2.20 46.96 8.70
C GLU A 897 -2.93 45.64 8.99
N THR A 898 -2.55 44.55 8.31
CA THR A 898 -3.09 43.21 8.60
C THR A 898 -2.69 42.72 9.98
N LEU A 899 -1.45 42.95 10.40
CA LEU A 899 -0.98 42.59 11.74
C LEU A 899 -1.67 43.45 12.82
N ASP A 900 -1.83 44.75 12.58
CA ASP A 900 -2.51 45.64 13.51
C ASP A 900 -3.99 45.26 13.68
N PHE A 901 -4.67 44.93 12.57
CA PHE A 901 -6.02 44.39 12.58
C PHE A 901 -6.15 43.13 13.44
N LEU A 902 -5.23 42.16 13.29
CA LEU A 902 -5.21 40.95 14.11
C LEU A 902 -4.97 41.26 15.61
N LYS A 903 -4.08 42.21 15.92
CA LYS A 903 -3.80 42.63 17.31
C LYS A 903 -5.00 43.32 17.95
N LYS A 904 -5.70 44.19 17.21
CA LYS A 904 -6.95 44.83 17.65
C LYS A 904 -8.04 43.80 17.98
N LEU A 905 -8.23 42.79 17.13
CA LEU A 905 -9.17 41.70 17.38
C LEU A 905 -8.80 40.88 18.63
N LYS A 906 -7.51 40.59 18.81
CA LYS A 906 -7.00 39.90 20.00
C LYS A 906 -7.29 40.69 21.29
N ALA A 907 -7.01 41.99 21.29
CA ALA A 907 -7.26 42.85 22.44
C ALA A 907 -8.75 42.82 22.82
N ARG A 908 -9.65 43.00 21.84
CA ARG A 908 -11.10 42.95 22.07
C ARG A 908 -11.55 41.64 22.68
N ILE A 909 -11.08 40.50 22.16
CA ILE A 909 -11.49 39.19 22.68
C ILE A 909 -10.95 38.96 24.09
N SER A 910 -9.75 39.43 24.39
CA SER A 910 -9.14 39.31 25.72
C SER A 910 -9.84 40.19 26.77
N GLU A 911 -10.49 41.29 26.36
CA GLU A 911 -11.29 42.13 27.25
C GLU A 911 -12.67 41.53 27.59
N HIS A 912 -13.18 40.62 26.76
CA HIS A 912 -14.50 39.98 26.92
C HIS A 912 -14.43 38.59 27.56
N SER A 913 -13.24 37.99 27.67
CA SER A 913 -12.94 36.73 28.34
C SER A 913 -12.46 36.97 29.76
#